data_AF-A0AAD5WTY4-F1
#
_entry.id   AF-A0AAD5WTY4-F1
#
_cell.length_a   1.000
_cell.length_b   1.000
_cell.length_c   1.000
_cell.angle_alpha   90.00
_cell.angle_beta   90.00
_cell.angle_gamma   90.00
#
_symmetry.space_group_name_H-M   'P 1'
#
loop_
_entity.id
_entity.type
_entity.pdbx_description
1 polymer ?
#
loop_
_entity_poly.entity_id
_entity_poly.type
_entity_poly.pdbx_seq_one_letter_code
_entity_poly.pdbx_strand_id
1 'polypeptide(L)'
;MTYDPAAYNKSIESLRASEFPQLAGSTYLDHAASTIYPKSLIDGFASDMLASIYGNPHSESLASQHTSNRIDNIRLRALDFLGATPDAFDLVFVSNATAALKLVADTFRACPHGFQFTYHNDSHTSVVGIRGESQRSKCLNTPDVVDWLAGNPPVFEHEVVSDSSSSENEDDAAPPVLFAYPTQSNMCGRRHPRSWAHDVRERQSRRAKTYTLVDAAAFAATSPLRLGDAETAPDFTIVSFTKIFGFPNLAALVVRRQAAHVFSWRKYFGGGTVDMVVCFEEEWHAPKAHMLHERLEDGTLPIHNILALDTAFDVQSKLYGTMADVSAHTSFLASCLYRGLSELRHWNGIAVCAFYSRDPSQPTKDAQQQPQTNGPVVTFNVLCDTGQFISPTEFDKLATTKKIDIRTGGLCNPGGIAAALQLQPWELRRNFSSGLRCGQESDLIGGRPVGVIRASLGAMSTATDVDQFISFVDNSFRTAAPNKAEARLTAQPVDTPTNIRTSFVVEDIFIYPIKSCGGFRVPHGTVWDARLEGLAWDREWVLVHRGTGQALSQKRYPRMALLKPSIDQQRGVLRVFCDAVPDVGREEVVIPLSINPTLFKTVANEGQVSRVCGDEVKVITYSSEELNNFFSDTLGVPCELARFPPGGTGAHQRLSKASFQKHQQQPRTSCPVAAVSEERHHILLANESAMLLVNTASVDALNYQIRESGGSREVSPSSFRPNIVVGPSSRMGDSSFQELAYAEDYWSSIRIGAYHYTMAGSCRRCQMVCVDQDTGERHQEPLATLSKTRRFGGKIFFGSHMHLPKACNKIIHNAGIVVGDVVEVDLS
;
A
#
# COMPACT_ATOMS: atom_id res chain seq x y z
N MET A 1 29.78 -16.67 23.02
CA MET A 1 30.49 -15.75 22.10
C MET A 1 29.80 -14.40 22.18
N THR A 2 30.55 -13.32 22.33
CA THR A 2 30.02 -11.95 22.25
C THR A 2 29.65 -11.63 20.80
N TYR A 3 28.40 -11.20 20.56
CA TYR A 3 27.92 -10.77 19.25
C TYR A 3 28.79 -9.61 18.71
N ASP A 4 29.36 -9.78 17.51
CA ASP A 4 30.10 -8.74 16.79
C ASP A 4 29.24 -8.24 15.61
N PRO A 5 28.67 -7.02 15.70
CA PRO A 5 27.80 -6.48 14.65
C PRO A 5 28.47 -6.37 13.28
N ALA A 6 29.77 -6.05 13.24
CA ALA A 6 30.48 -5.84 11.98
C ALA A 6 30.75 -7.18 11.28
N ALA A 7 31.18 -8.19 12.04
CA ALA A 7 31.38 -9.53 11.51
C ALA A 7 30.06 -10.16 11.04
N TYR A 8 28.98 -10.04 11.82
CA TYR A 8 27.68 -10.56 11.44
C TYR A 8 27.15 -9.85 10.17
N ASN A 9 27.19 -8.52 10.12
CA ASN A 9 26.74 -7.76 8.95
C ASN A 9 27.49 -8.18 7.66
N LYS A 10 28.82 -8.31 7.74
CA LYS A 10 29.64 -8.75 6.61
C LYS A 10 29.27 -10.15 6.12
N SER A 11 28.93 -11.05 7.05
CA SER A 11 28.43 -12.39 6.71
C SER A 11 27.11 -12.31 5.94
N ILE A 12 26.15 -11.51 6.41
CA ILE A 12 24.86 -11.33 5.74
C ILE A 12 25.02 -10.70 4.35
N GLU A 13 25.88 -9.69 4.20
CA GLU A 13 26.19 -9.08 2.90
C GLU A 13 26.72 -10.11 1.89
N SER A 14 27.62 -11.00 2.33
CA SER A 14 28.14 -12.08 1.47
C SER A 14 27.06 -13.11 1.11
N LEU A 15 26.15 -13.44 2.04
CA LEU A 15 25.09 -14.42 1.82
C LEU A 15 24.00 -13.91 0.86
N ARG A 16 23.72 -12.60 0.85
CA ARG A 16 22.66 -12.03 0.01
C ARG A 16 22.84 -12.32 -1.48
N ALA A 17 24.07 -12.30 -1.97
CA ALA A 17 24.34 -12.56 -3.39
C ALA A 17 23.92 -13.98 -3.83
N SER A 18 24.06 -14.98 -2.95
CA SER A 18 23.73 -16.38 -3.27
C SER A 18 22.32 -16.80 -2.81
N GLU A 19 21.89 -16.33 -1.64
CA GLU A 19 20.63 -16.76 -1.01
C GLU A 19 19.45 -15.86 -1.37
N PHE A 20 19.69 -14.60 -1.75
CA PHE A 20 18.64 -13.61 -2.03
C PHE A 20 18.84 -12.88 -3.37
N PRO A 21 18.97 -13.60 -4.50
CA PRO A 21 19.12 -12.97 -5.82
C PRO A 21 17.97 -12.01 -6.18
N GLN A 22 16.77 -12.25 -5.64
CA GLN A 22 15.60 -11.39 -5.79
C GLN A 22 15.72 -10.01 -5.14
N LEU A 23 16.69 -9.81 -4.23
CA LEU A 23 16.98 -8.50 -3.61
C LEU A 23 18.09 -7.73 -4.35
N ALA A 24 18.55 -8.23 -5.50
CA ALA A 24 19.62 -7.58 -6.26
C ALA A 24 19.19 -6.17 -6.72
N GLY A 25 19.87 -5.15 -6.17
CA GLY A 25 19.63 -3.75 -6.52
C GLY A 25 18.33 -3.17 -5.93
N SER A 26 17.74 -3.80 -4.91
CA SER A 26 16.62 -3.25 -4.14
C SER A 26 16.94 -3.22 -2.63
N THR A 27 16.34 -2.24 -1.94
CA THR A 27 16.40 -2.12 -0.48
C THR A 27 15.03 -2.54 0.07
N TYR A 28 14.97 -3.70 0.75
CA TYR A 28 13.72 -4.22 1.29
C TYR A 28 13.55 -3.90 2.77
N LEU A 29 12.51 -3.14 3.11
CA LEU A 29 12.23 -2.64 4.46
C LEU A 29 10.78 -2.96 4.91
N ASP A 30 10.11 -3.95 4.31
CA ASP A 30 8.75 -4.38 4.71
C ASP A 30 8.71 -5.75 5.44
N HIS A 31 9.81 -6.12 6.13
CA HIS A 31 9.93 -7.39 6.86
C HIS A 31 8.85 -7.63 7.92
N ALA A 32 8.27 -6.59 8.52
CA ALA A 32 7.19 -6.76 9.49
C ALA A 32 5.84 -7.17 8.85
N ALA A 33 5.64 -6.92 7.55
CA ALA A 33 4.49 -7.45 6.82
C ALA A 33 4.79 -8.84 6.27
N SER A 34 5.85 -8.95 5.47
CA SER A 34 6.29 -10.19 4.85
C SER A 34 7.80 -10.22 4.83
N THR A 35 8.43 -11.31 5.29
CA THR A 35 9.87 -11.50 5.07
C THR A 35 10.09 -12.27 3.78
N ILE A 36 11.35 -12.38 3.35
CA ILE A 36 11.74 -13.02 2.10
C ILE A 36 12.38 -14.38 2.42
N TYR A 37 12.03 -15.42 1.67
CA TYR A 37 12.63 -16.74 1.84
C TYR A 37 13.98 -16.85 1.09
N PRO A 38 14.96 -17.57 1.65
CA PRO A 38 16.23 -17.83 0.97
C PRO A 38 16.08 -18.88 -0.14
N LYS A 39 16.97 -18.84 -1.13
CA LYS A 39 17.02 -19.81 -2.23
C LYS A 39 17.21 -21.24 -1.72
N SER A 40 18.13 -21.45 -0.77
CA SER A 40 18.41 -22.79 -0.21
C SER A 40 17.21 -23.45 0.45
N LEU A 41 16.26 -22.68 0.99
CA LEU A 41 15.00 -23.22 1.52
C LEU A 41 14.16 -23.86 0.42
N ILE A 42 14.02 -23.17 -0.71
CA ILE A 42 13.21 -23.65 -1.84
C ILE A 42 13.89 -24.86 -2.48
N ASP A 43 15.20 -24.81 -2.69
CA ASP A 43 15.95 -25.94 -3.24
C ASP A 43 15.86 -27.18 -2.34
N GLY A 44 16.03 -27.01 -1.02
CA GLY A 44 15.95 -28.10 -0.05
C GLY A 44 14.56 -28.72 -0.01
N PHE A 45 13.51 -27.90 0.05
CA PHE A 45 12.13 -28.37 0.01
C PHE A 45 11.80 -29.08 -1.30
N ALA A 46 12.21 -28.52 -2.45
CA ALA A 46 11.98 -29.15 -3.76
C ALA A 46 12.69 -30.51 -3.87
N SER A 47 13.93 -30.60 -3.37
CA SER A 47 14.68 -31.86 -3.35
C SER A 47 13.97 -32.93 -2.51
N ASP A 48 13.43 -32.56 -1.35
CA ASP A 48 12.69 -33.48 -0.49
C ASP A 48 11.39 -33.97 -1.15
N MET A 49 10.63 -33.07 -1.77
CA MET A 49 9.40 -33.42 -2.49
C MET A 49 9.63 -34.33 -3.70
N LEU A 50 10.79 -34.23 -4.35
CA LEU A 50 11.16 -35.09 -5.48
C LEU A 50 11.68 -36.46 -5.03
N ALA A 51 12.25 -36.56 -3.83
CA ALA A 51 12.85 -37.78 -3.32
C ALA A 51 11.86 -38.70 -2.58
N SER A 52 10.75 -38.15 -2.08
CA SER A 52 9.87 -38.83 -1.13
C SER A 52 8.41 -38.87 -1.61
N ILE A 53 7.70 -39.96 -1.27
CA ILE A 53 6.25 -40.07 -1.49
C ILE A 53 5.53 -39.70 -0.19
N TYR A 54 4.65 -38.70 -0.25
CA TYR A 54 3.82 -38.26 0.87
C TYR A 54 2.36 -38.61 0.63
N GLY A 55 1.80 -39.47 1.49
CA GLY A 55 0.39 -39.84 1.48
C GLY A 55 -0.46 -38.98 2.41
N ASN A 56 -1.79 -39.08 2.28
CA ASN A 56 -2.72 -38.44 3.23
C ASN A 56 -2.55 -39.08 4.63
N PRO A 57 -2.28 -38.30 5.70
CA PRO A 57 -2.11 -38.80 7.07
C PRO A 57 -3.26 -39.65 7.63
N HIS A 58 -4.45 -39.58 7.03
CA HIS A 58 -5.63 -40.34 7.47
C HIS A 58 -5.76 -41.73 6.79
N SER A 59 -4.76 -42.19 6.05
CA SER A 59 -4.75 -43.53 5.44
C SER A 59 -3.69 -44.42 6.07
N GLU A 60 -3.85 -45.73 5.96
CA GLU A 60 -2.95 -46.73 6.56
C GLU A 60 -1.72 -47.06 5.68
N SER A 61 -1.55 -46.40 4.54
CA SER A 61 -0.44 -46.68 3.61
C SER A 61 0.92 -46.32 4.21
N LEU A 62 2.00 -46.95 3.75
CA LEU A 62 3.37 -46.61 4.18
C LEU A 62 3.71 -45.14 3.93
N ALA A 63 3.27 -44.58 2.80
CA ALA A 63 3.45 -43.17 2.48
C ALA A 63 2.69 -42.25 3.46
N SER A 64 1.51 -42.68 3.92
CA SER A 64 0.71 -41.95 4.90
C SER A 64 1.33 -41.99 6.29
N GLN A 65 1.79 -43.16 6.74
CA GLN A 65 2.49 -43.32 8.01
C GLN A 65 3.78 -42.49 8.03
N HIS A 66 4.53 -42.47 6.92
CA HIS A 66 5.70 -41.60 6.76
C HIS A 66 5.33 -40.11 6.91
N THR A 67 4.26 -39.66 6.24
CA THR A 67 3.77 -38.28 6.40
C THR A 67 3.41 -37.96 7.85
N SER A 68 2.64 -38.81 8.53
CA SER A 68 2.22 -38.59 9.92
C SER A 68 3.43 -38.48 10.86
N ASN A 69 4.38 -39.41 10.76
CA ASN A 69 5.60 -39.38 11.57
C ASN A 69 6.43 -38.10 11.34
N ARG A 70 6.51 -37.62 10.09
CA ARG A 70 7.20 -36.36 9.80
C ARG A 70 6.48 -35.17 10.41
N ILE A 71 5.16 -35.08 10.30
CA ILE A 71 4.37 -34.01 10.91
C ILE A 71 4.59 -33.95 12.42
N ASP A 72 4.59 -35.11 13.10
CA ASP A 72 4.80 -35.17 14.55
C ASP A 72 6.21 -34.74 14.97
N ASN A 73 7.23 -35.19 14.25
CA ASN A 73 8.61 -34.75 14.48
C ASN A 73 8.77 -33.24 14.27
N ILE A 74 8.16 -32.69 13.22
CA ILE A 74 8.19 -31.26 12.91
C ILE A 74 7.45 -30.45 13.98
N ARG A 75 6.35 -30.97 14.53
CA ARG A 75 5.64 -30.36 15.65
C ARG A 75 6.53 -30.24 16.89
N LEU A 76 7.28 -31.28 17.21
CA LEU A 76 8.25 -31.26 18.32
C LEU A 76 9.39 -30.26 18.06
N ARG A 77 9.96 -30.25 16.85
CA ARG A 77 10.97 -29.24 16.44
C ARG A 77 10.43 -27.82 16.53
N ALA A 78 9.17 -27.61 16.16
CA ALA A 78 8.52 -26.30 16.26
C ALA A 78 8.31 -25.86 17.71
N LEU A 79 7.91 -26.77 18.61
CA LEU A 79 7.85 -26.48 20.05
C LEU A 79 9.24 -26.11 20.60
N ASP A 80 10.27 -26.90 20.29
CA ASP A 80 11.65 -26.64 20.72
C ASP A 80 12.17 -25.27 20.22
N PHE A 81 11.93 -24.95 18.94
CA PHE A 81 12.28 -23.66 18.35
C PHE A 81 11.63 -22.47 19.10
N LEU A 82 10.40 -22.65 19.60
CA LEU A 82 9.66 -21.66 20.38
C LEU A 82 10.01 -21.68 21.88
N GLY A 83 10.94 -22.56 22.26
CA GLY A 83 11.33 -22.82 23.63
C GLY A 83 10.18 -23.35 24.48
N ALA A 84 9.24 -24.11 23.90
CA ALA A 84 8.11 -24.73 24.57
C ALA A 84 8.36 -26.24 24.73
N THR A 85 7.90 -26.84 25.83
CA THR A 85 8.00 -28.29 26.05
C THR A 85 6.70 -29.00 25.72
N PRO A 86 6.73 -30.21 25.12
CA PRO A 86 5.51 -30.97 24.83
C PRO A 86 4.75 -31.41 26.09
N ASP A 87 5.40 -31.42 27.26
CA ASP A 87 4.79 -31.73 28.55
C ASP A 87 3.88 -30.61 29.07
N ALA A 88 4.20 -29.35 28.73
CA ALA A 88 3.44 -28.18 29.19
C ALA A 88 2.58 -27.55 28.08
N PHE A 89 2.92 -27.80 26.81
CA PHE A 89 2.28 -27.18 25.66
C PHE A 89 1.88 -28.21 24.60
N ASP A 90 0.84 -27.87 23.85
CA ASP A 90 0.52 -28.51 22.58
C ASP A 90 0.59 -27.47 21.46
N LEU A 91 0.86 -27.92 20.23
CA LEU A 91 1.01 -27.05 19.05
C LEU A 91 0.04 -27.49 17.96
N VAL A 92 -0.85 -26.59 17.59
CA VAL A 92 -1.84 -26.79 16.52
C VAL A 92 -1.39 -26.03 15.28
N PHE A 93 -1.19 -26.76 14.18
CA PHE A 93 -0.87 -26.12 12.90
C PHE A 93 -2.10 -25.45 12.31
N VAL A 94 -1.93 -24.22 11.82
CA VAL A 94 -3.00 -23.44 11.18
C VAL A 94 -2.49 -22.76 9.92
N SER A 95 -3.40 -22.40 9.01
CA SER A 95 -3.05 -21.82 7.71
C SER A 95 -2.36 -20.44 7.80
N ASN A 96 -2.65 -19.65 8.84
CA ASN A 96 -2.02 -18.37 9.14
C ASN A 96 -2.38 -17.90 10.56
N ALA A 97 -1.73 -16.83 11.04
CA ALA A 97 -1.97 -16.29 12.39
C ALA A 97 -3.43 -15.86 12.62
N THR A 98 -4.13 -15.41 11.58
CA THR A 98 -5.56 -15.05 11.68
C THR A 98 -6.43 -16.29 11.89
N ALA A 99 -6.08 -17.44 11.31
CA ALA A 99 -6.78 -18.68 11.57
C ALA A 99 -6.62 -19.15 13.02
N ALA A 100 -5.44 -19.01 13.63
CA ALA A 100 -5.26 -19.28 15.06
C ALA A 100 -6.11 -18.35 15.95
N LEU A 101 -6.14 -17.04 15.64
CA LEU A 101 -6.99 -16.07 16.35
C LEU A 101 -8.47 -16.46 16.28
N LYS A 102 -8.94 -16.83 15.08
CA LYS A 102 -10.33 -17.27 14.86
C LYS A 102 -10.63 -18.56 15.61
N LEU A 103 -9.72 -19.54 15.63
CA LEU A 103 -9.92 -20.79 16.36
C LEU A 103 -10.14 -20.55 17.86
N VAL A 104 -9.37 -19.65 18.47
CA VAL A 104 -9.57 -19.24 19.86
C VAL A 104 -10.91 -18.48 20.01
N ALA A 105 -11.18 -17.49 19.15
CA ALA A 105 -12.42 -16.71 19.21
C ALA A 105 -13.68 -17.58 19.04
N ASP A 106 -13.67 -18.53 18.10
CA ASP A 106 -14.75 -19.47 17.84
C ASP A 106 -15.04 -20.34 19.06
N THR A 107 -14.00 -20.73 19.79
CA THR A 107 -14.10 -21.51 21.04
C THR A 107 -14.74 -20.69 22.15
N PHE A 108 -14.26 -19.46 22.37
CA PHE A 108 -14.81 -18.56 23.39
C PHE A 108 -16.24 -18.12 23.07
N ARG A 109 -16.58 -17.89 21.80
CA ARG A 109 -17.95 -17.60 21.35
C ARG A 109 -18.91 -18.73 21.68
N ALA A 110 -18.44 -19.96 21.64
CA ALA A 110 -19.25 -21.15 21.89
C ALA A 110 -19.41 -21.47 23.39
N CYS A 111 -18.72 -20.74 24.28
CA CYS A 111 -18.96 -20.78 25.72
C CYS A 111 -20.45 -20.47 26.03
N PRO A 112 -21.13 -21.20 26.93
CA PRO A 112 -22.58 -21.07 27.17
C PRO A 112 -23.06 -19.63 27.42
N HIS A 113 -22.27 -18.83 28.14
CA HIS A 113 -22.57 -17.42 28.43
C HIS A 113 -21.74 -16.44 27.61
N GLY A 114 -21.18 -16.87 26.47
CA GLY A 114 -20.23 -16.08 25.69
C GLY A 114 -18.98 -15.72 26.49
N PHE A 115 -18.35 -14.60 26.14
CA PHE A 115 -17.15 -14.09 26.80
C PHE A 115 -17.03 -12.58 26.71
N GLN A 116 -16.24 -12.01 27.61
CA GLN A 116 -15.80 -10.61 27.57
C GLN A 116 -14.40 -10.51 26.96
N PHE A 117 -14.15 -9.47 26.16
CA PHE A 117 -12.90 -9.32 25.44
C PHE A 117 -12.18 -8.03 25.77
N THR A 118 -10.95 -8.11 26.27
CA THR A 118 -10.07 -6.94 26.42
C THR A 118 -8.90 -7.09 25.47
N TYR A 119 -8.47 -6.00 24.83
CA TYR A 119 -7.33 -6.05 23.92
C TYR A 119 -6.49 -4.79 23.95
N HIS A 120 -5.18 -4.94 23.76
CA HIS A 120 -4.28 -3.80 23.74
C HIS A 120 -4.41 -2.98 22.43
N ASN A 121 -4.26 -1.66 22.47
CA ASN A 121 -4.43 -0.77 21.31
C ASN A 121 -3.42 -1.00 20.18
N ASP A 122 -2.23 -1.52 20.50
CA ASP A 122 -1.20 -1.94 19.53
C ASP A 122 -1.58 -3.23 18.77
N SER A 123 -2.71 -3.86 19.07
CA SER A 123 -3.13 -5.11 18.44
C SER A 123 -3.37 -4.99 16.93
N HIS A 124 -3.02 -6.05 16.20
CA HIS A 124 -3.30 -6.17 14.78
C HIS A 124 -4.82 -6.24 14.53
N THR A 125 -5.29 -5.79 13.35
CA THR A 125 -6.71 -5.80 12.97
C THR A 125 -7.37 -7.17 13.17
N SER A 126 -6.65 -8.26 12.93
CA SER A 126 -7.15 -9.62 13.16
C SER A 126 -7.51 -9.90 14.62
N VAL A 127 -6.74 -9.38 15.58
CA VAL A 127 -7.05 -9.47 17.03
C VAL A 127 -8.24 -8.58 17.36
N VAL A 128 -8.26 -7.34 16.84
CA VAL A 128 -9.38 -6.40 17.02
C VAL A 128 -10.69 -7.01 16.52
N GLY A 129 -10.65 -7.83 15.47
CA GLY A 129 -11.81 -8.52 14.90
C GLY A 129 -12.55 -9.42 15.90
N ILE A 130 -11.85 -9.99 16.89
CA ILE A 130 -12.44 -10.86 17.94
C ILE A 130 -13.53 -10.13 18.72
N ARG A 131 -13.47 -8.80 18.82
CA ARG A 131 -14.51 -7.98 19.45
C ARG A 131 -15.92 -8.24 18.89
N GLY A 132 -16.02 -8.61 17.61
CA GLY A 132 -17.28 -8.91 16.94
C GLY A 132 -17.92 -10.22 17.39
N GLU A 133 -17.12 -11.10 18.02
CA GLU A 133 -17.57 -12.40 18.53
C GLU A 133 -17.80 -12.38 20.05
N SER A 134 -17.41 -11.30 20.73
CA SER A 134 -17.53 -11.13 22.18
C SER A 134 -18.83 -10.42 22.58
N GLN A 135 -19.32 -10.67 23.79
CA GLN A 135 -20.50 -9.95 24.31
C GLN A 135 -20.22 -8.48 24.56
N ARG A 136 -19.05 -8.20 25.13
CA ARG A 136 -18.55 -6.87 25.45
C ARG A 136 -17.07 -6.82 25.15
N SER A 137 -16.61 -5.68 24.65
CA SER A 137 -15.19 -5.50 24.38
C SER A 137 -14.65 -4.16 24.89
N LYS A 138 -13.38 -4.14 25.30
CA LYS A 138 -12.68 -2.91 25.68
C LYS A 138 -11.26 -2.89 25.12
N CYS A 139 -10.90 -1.77 24.49
CA CYS A 139 -9.54 -1.49 24.06
C CYS A 139 -8.78 -0.85 25.22
N LEU A 140 -7.58 -1.36 25.51
CA LEU A 140 -6.71 -0.89 26.59
C LEU A 140 -5.41 -0.32 26.01
N ASN A 141 -4.88 0.75 26.58
CA ASN A 141 -3.50 1.16 26.39
C ASN A 141 -2.60 0.60 27.52
N THR A 142 -1.30 0.86 27.47
CA THR A 142 -0.36 0.35 28.48
C THR A 142 -0.68 0.84 29.90
N PRO A 143 -0.92 2.15 30.16
CA PRO A 143 -1.45 2.61 31.44
C PRO A 143 -2.69 1.87 31.93
N ASP A 144 -3.70 1.65 31.07
CA ASP A 144 -4.93 0.95 31.46
C ASP A 144 -4.65 -0.51 31.92
N VAL A 145 -3.69 -1.19 31.27
CA VAL A 145 -3.28 -2.55 31.68
C VAL A 145 -2.55 -2.50 33.02
N VAL A 146 -1.66 -1.51 33.23
CA VAL A 146 -0.96 -1.34 34.50
C VAL A 146 -1.93 -1.03 35.64
N ASP A 147 -2.93 -0.19 35.40
CA ASP A 147 -3.97 0.15 36.38
C ASP A 147 -4.87 -1.06 36.69
N TRP A 148 -5.21 -1.86 35.68
CA TRP A 148 -5.91 -3.13 35.88
C TRP A 148 -5.09 -4.05 36.77
N LEU A 149 -3.82 -4.26 36.41
CA LEU A 149 -2.93 -5.06 37.23
C LEU A 149 -2.88 -4.50 38.64
N ALA A 150 -2.81 -3.18 38.86
CA ALA A 150 -2.82 -2.56 40.19
C ALA A 150 -4.12 -2.76 41.02
N GLY A 151 -5.14 -3.44 40.50
CA GLY A 151 -6.37 -3.78 41.22
C GLY A 151 -7.62 -3.03 40.75
N ASN A 152 -7.52 -2.23 39.68
CA ASN A 152 -8.64 -1.48 39.11
C ASN A 152 -9.10 -2.11 37.79
N PRO A 153 -9.93 -3.17 37.82
CA PRO A 153 -10.30 -3.90 36.60
C PRO A 153 -11.02 -3.00 35.58
N PRO A 154 -10.87 -3.31 34.29
CA PRO A 154 -11.48 -2.52 33.23
C PRO A 154 -13.02 -2.60 33.30
N VAL A 155 -13.66 -1.48 33.60
CA VAL A 155 -15.13 -1.31 33.53
C VAL A 155 -15.60 -1.40 32.08
N PHE A 156 -16.57 -2.25 31.79
CA PHE A 156 -17.20 -2.32 30.46
C PHE A 156 -18.40 -1.36 30.39
N GLU A 157 -18.60 -0.69 29.25
CA GLU A 157 -19.77 0.19 29.07
C GLU A 157 -21.08 -0.58 29.31
N HIS A 158 -22.02 0.03 30.04
CA HIS A 158 -23.27 -0.58 30.53
C HIS A 158 -23.11 -1.74 31.55
N GLU A 159 -22.07 -1.71 32.39
CA GLU A 159 -22.19 -2.28 33.74
C GLU A 159 -23.21 -1.44 34.53
N VAL A 160 -24.47 -1.88 34.53
CA VAL A 160 -25.38 -1.51 35.60
C VAL A 160 -24.72 -2.08 36.85
N VAL A 161 -24.26 -1.21 37.74
CA VAL A 161 -23.94 -1.57 39.12
C VAL A 161 -25.26 -2.06 39.72
N SER A 162 -25.54 -3.35 39.61
CA SER A 162 -26.61 -3.94 40.41
C SER A 162 -26.14 -3.84 41.85
N ASP A 163 -26.96 -3.16 42.65
CA ASP A 163 -26.76 -3.06 44.09
C ASP A 163 -26.40 -4.44 44.65
N SER A 164 -25.37 -4.45 45.46
CA SER A 164 -24.87 -5.60 46.20
C SER A 164 -25.92 -6.08 47.21
N SER A 165 -26.94 -6.80 46.74
CA SER A 165 -27.93 -7.49 47.59
C SER A 165 -28.80 -8.48 46.79
N SER A 166 -28.24 -9.59 46.27
CA SER A 166 -29.03 -10.81 46.10
C SER A 166 -28.19 -12.06 45.81
N SER A 167 -28.39 -13.05 46.69
CA SER A 167 -28.14 -14.50 46.56
C SER A 167 -26.76 -14.98 46.10
N GLU A 168 -26.02 -15.54 47.06
CA GLU A 168 -24.93 -16.50 46.90
C GLU A 168 -25.46 -17.83 46.32
N ASN A 169 -25.79 -17.86 45.03
CA ASN A 169 -25.89 -19.13 44.30
C ASN A 169 -24.57 -19.35 43.54
N GLU A 170 -23.88 -20.46 43.81
CA GLU A 170 -22.61 -20.83 43.16
C GLU A 170 -22.72 -21.06 41.64
N ASP A 171 -23.95 -21.13 41.10
CA ASP A 171 -24.24 -21.48 39.70
C ASP A 171 -24.27 -20.30 38.71
N ASP A 172 -24.11 -19.04 39.14
CA ASP A 172 -24.13 -17.86 38.24
C ASP A 172 -22.71 -17.30 38.01
N ALA A 173 -21.82 -18.14 37.47
CA ALA A 173 -20.45 -17.77 37.15
C ALA A 173 -20.41 -16.72 36.03
N ALA A 174 -19.74 -15.59 36.26
CA ALA A 174 -19.63 -14.55 35.24
C ALA A 174 -18.85 -15.06 34.01
N PRO A 175 -19.18 -14.55 32.81
CA PRO A 175 -18.54 -15.01 31.58
C PRO A 175 -17.01 -14.82 31.63
N PRO A 176 -16.24 -15.75 31.04
CA PRO A 176 -14.79 -15.67 31.03
C PRO A 176 -14.31 -14.41 30.31
N VAL A 177 -13.16 -13.88 30.74
CA VAL A 177 -12.50 -12.74 30.11
C VAL A 177 -11.35 -13.26 29.25
N LEU A 178 -11.29 -12.84 27.99
CA LEU A 178 -10.14 -13.08 27.11
C LEU A 178 -9.37 -11.77 26.94
N PHE A 179 -8.14 -11.72 27.45
CA PHE A 179 -7.23 -10.59 27.29
C PHE A 179 -6.21 -10.86 26.19
N ALA A 180 -6.26 -10.07 25.11
CA ALA A 180 -5.36 -10.20 23.98
C ALA A 180 -4.39 -9.03 23.83
N TYR A 181 -3.11 -9.33 23.60
CA TYR A 181 -2.11 -8.31 23.32
C TYR A 181 -0.97 -8.86 22.47
N PRO A 182 -0.33 -8.04 21.62
CA PRO A 182 0.85 -8.48 20.90
C PRO A 182 2.07 -8.53 21.84
N THR A 183 3.01 -9.44 21.62
CA THR A 183 4.33 -9.34 22.30
C THR A 183 5.12 -8.15 21.75
N GLN A 184 4.93 -7.83 20.47
CA GLN A 184 5.56 -6.71 19.78
C GLN A 184 4.57 -6.06 18.82
N SER A 185 4.42 -4.74 18.90
CA SER A 185 3.62 -3.96 17.96
C SER A 185 4.17 -4.11 16.54
N ASN A 186 3.34 -4.64 15.64
CA ASN A 186 3.63 -4.73 14.22
C ASN A 186 3.79 -3.35 13.56
N MET A 187 3.27 -2.29 14.20
CA MET A 187 3.29 -0.93 13.70
C MET A 187 4.59 -0.19 14.04
N CYS A 188 5.00 -0.20 15.31
CA CYS A 188 6.09 0.65 15.82
C CYS A 188 7.22 -0.12 16.52
N GLY A 189 7.12 -1.45 16.56
CA GLY A 189 8.12 -2.31 17.19
C GLY A 189 8.09 -2.30 18.72
N ARG A 190 7.22 -1.52 19.39
CA ARG A 190 7.12 -1.54 20.86
C ARG A 190 6.89 -2.95 21.37
N ARG A 191 7.68 -3.39 22.35
CA ARG A 191 7.50 -4.68 23.02
C ARG A 191 6.72 -4.48 24.32
N HIS A 192 5.80 -5.41 24.60
CA HIS A 192 5.00 -5.40 25.83
C HIS A 192 5.63 -6.31 26.89
N PRO A 193 5.40 -6.03 28.19
CA PRO A 193 5.90 -6.86 29.28
C PRO A 193 5.45 -8.31 29.15
N ARG A 194 6.42 -9.23 29.30
CA ARG A 194 6.16 -10.68 29.24
C ARG A 194 5.42 -11.17 30.50
N SER A 195 5.58 -10.46 31.61
CA SER A 195 4.94 -10.81 32.90
C SER A 195 3.43 -10.66 32.87
N TRP A 196 2.85 -9.87 31.96
CA TRP A 196 1.41 -9.60 31.94
C TRP A 196 0.55 -10.87 31.91
N ALA A 197 0.98 -11.92 31.22
CA ALA A 197 0.24 -13.17 31.18
C ALA A 197 0.15 -13.82 32.58
N HIS A 198 1.27 -13.85 33.29
CA HIS A 198 1.37 -14.30 34.67
C HIS A 198 0.58 -13.39 35.62
N ASP A 199 0.82 -12.08 35.55
CA ASP A 199 0.28 -11.09 36.49
C ASP A 199 -1.26 -11.03 36.42
N VAL A 200 -1.84 -11.16 35.22
CA VAL A 200 -3.29 -11.24 35.03
C VAL A 200 -3.84 -12.54 35.62
N ARG A 201 -3.10 -13.65 35.51
CA ARG A 201 -3.51 -14.95 36.06
C ARG A 201 -3.51 -14.95 37.59
N GLU A 202 -2.48 -14.37 38.20
CA GLU A 202 -2.36 -14.24 39.66
C GLU A 202 -3.45 -13.34 40.27
N ARG A 203 -3.90 -12.33 39.52
CA ARG A 203 -4.89 -11.35 39.99
C ARG A 203 -6.32 -11.68 39.53
N GLN A 204 -6.60 -12.95 39.24
CA GLN A 204 -7.93 -13.39 38.80
C GLN A 204 -9.02 -13.09 39.82
N SER A 205 -10.17 -12.64 39.33
CA SER A 205 -11.37 -12.48 40.14
C SER A 205 -11.95 -13.85 40.50
N ARG A 206 -12.46 -13.99 41.74
CA ARG A 206 -13.23 -15.19 42.14
C ARG A 206 -14.52 -15.38 41.31
N ARG A 207 -15.01 -14.32 40.65
CA ARG A 207 -16.25 -14.34 39.87
C ARG A 207 -16.05 -14.67 38.39
N ALA A 208 -14.91 -14.33 37.79
CA ALA A 208 -14.65 -14.51 36.36
C ALA A 208 -13.20 -14.90 36.08
N LYS A 209 -13.01 -16.01 35.38
CA LYS A 209 -11.67 -16.49 34.98
C LYS A 209 -11.16 -15.70 33.78
N THR A 210 -9.91 -15.25 33.86
CA THR A 210 -9.27 -14.49 32.78
C THR A 210 -8.21 -15.33 32.06
N TYR A 211 -8.30 -15.39 30.73
CA TYR A 211 -7.38 -16.09 29.85
C TYR A 211 -6.57 -15.11 29.01
N THR A 212 -5.35 -15.49 28.65
CA THR A 212 -4.40 -14.64 27.94
C THR A 212 -4.14 -15.15 26.53
N LEU A 213 -4.30 -14.28 25.53
CA LEU A 213 -4.06 -14.55 24.12
C LEU A 213 -2.97 -13.63 23.57
N VAL A 214 -1.79 -14.18 23.34
CA VAL A 214 -0.63 -13.39 22.91
C VAL A 214 -0.39 -13.57 21.42
N ASP A 215 -0.42 -12.46 20.68
CA ASP A 215 0.03 -12.39 19.29
C ASP A 215 1.55 -12.18 19.25
N ALA A 216 2.29 -13.27 19.08
CA ALA A 216 3.75 -13.25 18.99
C ALA A 216 4.24 -13.16 17.54
N ALA A 217 3.36 -13.02 16.53
CA ALA A 217 3.74 -13.11 15.13
C ALA A 217 4.80 -12.08 14.70
N ALA A 218 4.68 -10.83 15.17
CA ALA A 218 5.68 -9.80 14.88
C ALA A 218 6.96 -9.93 15.71
N PHE A 219 6.88 -10.50 16.93
CA PHE A 219 8.02 -10.67 17.81
C PHE A 219 8.90 -11.84 17.37
N ALA A 220 8.28 -13.00 17.12
CA ALA A 220 8.97 -14.24 16.74
C ALA A 220 9.73 -14.10 15.40
N ALA A 221 9.33 -13.16 14.54
CA ALA A 221 9.98 -12.88 13.25
C ALA A 221 11.48 -12.57 13.39
N THR A 222 11.89 -11.91 14.47
CA THR A 222 13.28 -11.45 14.66
C THR A 222 13.80 -11.66 16.08
N SER A 223 13.04 -12.34 16.94
CA SER A 223 13.41 -12.50 18.35
C SER A 223 13.08 -13.90 18.85
N PRO A 224 13.89 -14.45 19.77
CA PRO A 224 13.63 -15.76 20.33
C PRO A 224 12.39 -15.72 21.22
N LEU A 225 11.38 -16.52 20.89
CA LEU A 225 10.30 -16.82 21.82
C LEU A 225 10.82 -17.82 22.88
N ARG A 226 10.36 -17.67 24.13
CA ARG A 226 10.83 -18.46 25.27
C ARG A 226 9.63 -18.86 26.13
N LEU A 227 8.91 -19.91 25.73
CA LEU A 227 7.72 -20.40 26.45
C LEU A 227 8.05 -21.45 27.52
N GLY A 228 9.33 -21.66 27.87
CA GLY A 228 9.77 -22.83 28.62
C GLY A 228 9.33 -22.84 30.09
N ASP A 229 8.93 -21.69 30.60
CA ASP A 229 8.30 -21.56 31.92
C ASP A 229 6.78 -21.48 31.74
N ALA A 230 6.10 -22.58 32.05
CA ALA A 230 4.66 -22.73 31.90
C ALA A 230 3.85 -21.82 32.83
N GLU A 231 4.41 -21.39 33.97
CA GLU A 231 3.71 -20.52 34.92
C GLU A 231 3.61 -19.10 34.38
N THR A 232 4.70 -18.62 33.77
CA THR A 232 4.76 -17.27 33.18
C THR A 232 4.27 -17.19 31.73
N ALA A 233 4.09 -18.33 31.06
CA ALA A 233 3.63 -18.39 29.67
C ALA A 233 2.14 -18.03 29.48
N PRO A 234 1.76 -17.40 28.37
CA PRO A 234 0.36 -17.17 28.03
C PRO A 234 -0.43 -18.47 27.86
N ASP A 235 -1.75 -18.41 28.03
CA ASP A 235 -2.65 -19.55 27.79
C ASP A 235 -2.67 -19.96 26.32
N PHE A 236 -2.69 -18.95 25.44
CA PHE A 236 -2.69 -19.11 23.99
C PHE A 236 -1.63 -18.20 23.38
N THR A 237 -0.70 -18.76 22.60
CA THR A 237 0.32 -17.97 21.89
C THR A 237 0.26 -18.25 20.40
N ILE A 238 0.19 -17.18 19.61
CA ILE A 238 0.09 -17.26 18.14
C ILE A 238 1.44 -16.93 17.53
N VAL A 239 1.88 -17.78 16.61
CA VAL A 239 3.14 -17.59 15.88
C VAL A 239 2.88 -17.71 14.38
N SER A 240 3.58 -16.92 13.58
CA SER A 240 3.56 -17.01 12.12
C SER A 240 4.92 -17.44 11.61
N PHE A 241 5.04 -18.67 11.10
CA PHE A 241 6.28 -19.14 10.51
C PHE A 241 6.60 -18.42 9.20
N THR A 242 5.58 -18.00 8.45
CA THR A 242 5.75 -17.16 7.25
C THR A 242 6.45 -15.84 7.56
N LYS A 243 6.19 -15.21 8.71
CA LYS A 243 6.90 -13.99 9.11
C LYS A 243 8.35 -14.24 9.54
N ILE A 244 8.67 -15.45 9.99
CA ILE A 244 10.02 -15.83 10.41
C ILE A 244 10.87 -16.20 9.20
N PHE A 245 10.33 -17.05 8.31
CA PHE A 245 11.09 -17.72 7.24
C PHE A 245 10.74 -17.25 5.82
N GLY A 246 9.63 -16.51 5.63
CA GLY A 246 9.14 -16.06 4.32
C GLY A 246 8.39 -17.13 3.53
N PHE A 247 8.72 -18.39 3.77
CA PHE A 247 8.05 -19.61 3.31
C PHE A 247 8.28 -20.66 4.40
N PRO A 248 7.34 -21.55 4.72
CA PRO A 248 6.03 -21.76 4.10
C PRO A 248 4.90 -20.84 4.61
N ASN A 249 3.75 -20.89 3.93
CA ASN A 249 2.51 -20.26 4.39
C ASN A 249 1.89 -21.11 5.52
N LEU A 250 2.36 -20.87 6.74
CA LEU A 250 2.01 -21.66 7.92
C LEU A 250 2.12 -20.81 9.18
N ALA A 251 1.28 -21.13 10.16
CA ALA A 251 1.31 -20.57 11.50
C ALA A 251 0.98 -21.65 12.52
N ALA A 252 1.13 -21.31 13.80
CA ALA A 252 0.81 -22.19 14.90
C ALA A 252 0.02 -21.47 15.98
N LEU A 253 -0.89 -22.21 16.60
CA LEU A 253 -1.45 -21.89 17.91
C LEU A 253 -0.76 -22.80 18.94
N VAL A 254 0.06 -22.20 19.79
CA VAL A 254 0.64 -22.89 20.95
C VAL A 254 -0.31 -22.75 22.12
N VAL A 255 -0.76 -23.87 22.66
CA VAL A 255 -1.72 -23.93 23.75
C VAL A 255 -1.03 -24.45 25.01
N ARG A 256 -1.13 -23.69 26.09
CA ARG A 256 -0.73 -24.17 27.41
C ARG A 256 -1.70 -25.26 27.87
N ARG A 257 -1.22 -26.44 28.20
CA ARG A 257 -2.07 -27.61 28.48
C ARG A 257 -3.10 -27.38 29.58
N GLN A 258 -2.77 -26.59 30.62
CA GLN A 258 -3.72 -26.23 31.67
C GLN A 258 -4.92 -25.41 31.17
N ALA A 259 -4.80 -24.71 30.03
CA ALA A 259 -5.88 -23.99 29.37
C ALA A 259 -6.61 -24.81 28.30
N ALA A 260 -6.17 -26.04 27.99
CA ALA A 260 -6.72 -26.86 26.92
C ALA A 260 -8.20 -27.20 27.10
N HIS A 261 -8.70 -27.23 28.35
CA HIS A 261 -10.12 -27.49 28.66
C HIS A 261 -11.07 -26.47 28.01
N VAL A 262 -10.61 -25.25 27.72
CA VAL A 262 -11.41 -24.22 27.02
C VAL A 262 -11.93 -24.71 25.67
N PHE A 263 -11.16 -25.58 24.98
CA PHE A 263 -11.56 -26.13 23.69
C PHE A 263 -12.71 -27.14 23.76
N SER A 264 -13.15 -27.56 24.95
CA SER A 264 -14.39 -28.35 25.08
C SER A 264 -15.65 -27.54 24.78
N TRP A 265 -15.57 -26.20 24.77
CA TRP A 265 -16.69 -25.35 24.38
C TRP A 265 -16.90 -25.31 22.87
N ARG A 266 -15.90 -25.70 22.08
CA ARG A 266 -15.97 -25.68 20.63
C ARG A 266 -17.09 -26.59 20.13
N LYS A 267 -17.97 -26.04 19.28
CA LYS A 267 -19.12 -26.79 18.70
C LYS A 267 -18.85 -27.40 17.34
N TYR A 268 -17.97 -26.77 16.54
CA TYR A 268 -17.64 -27.27 15.21
C TYR A 268 -16.63 -28.42 15.30
N PHE A 269 -16.75 -29.39 14.40
CA PHE A 269 -15.76 -30.43 14.13
C PHE A 269 -15.67 -30.67 12.63
N GLY A 270 -14.46 -30.96 12.12
CA GLY A 270 -14.21 -31.37 10.76
C GLY A 270 -13.82 -32.84 10.63
N GLY A 271 -13.62 -33.30 9.39
CA GLY A 271 -13.02 -34.63 9.15
C GLY A 271 -11.63 -34.72 9.78
N GLY A 272 -11.26 -35.90 10.30
CA GLY A 272 -9.95 -36.11 10.92
C GLY A 272 -9.85 -35.74 12.41
N THR A 273 -10.83 -35.01 12.97
CA THR A 273 -10.86 -34.61 14.40
C THR A 273 -11.83 -35.40 15.27
N VAL A 274 -12.60 -36.30 14.66
CA VAL A 274 -13.59 -37.17 15.30
C VAL A 274 -13.28 -38.64 14.99
N ASP A 275 -13.56 -39.50 15.95
CA ASP A 275 -13.47 -40.97 15.80
C ASP A 275 -14.77 -41.56 15.24
N MET A 276 -15.92 -40.93 15.52
CA MET A 276 -17.24 -41.39 15.09
C MET A 276 -18.24 -40.24 14.95
N VAL A 277 -19.14 -40.32 13.97
CA VAL A 277 -20.26 -39.38 13.77
C VAL A 277 -21.53 -40.17 13.45
N VAL A 278 -22.62 -39.83 14.13
CA VAL A 278 -23.98 -40.33 13.88
C VAL A 278 -24.79 -39.21 13.23
N CYS A 279 -25.46 -39.50 12.11
CA CYS A 279 -26.13 -38.49 11.27
C CYS A 279 -27.62 -38.74 11.01
N PHE A 280 -28.20 -39.82 11.53
CA PHE A 280 -29.58 -40.23 11.23
C PHE A 280 -30.54 -39.83 12.36
N GLU A 281 -31.02 -40.80 13.12
CA GLU A 281 -32.05 -40.60 14.17
C GLU A 281 -31.50 -39.89 15.42
N GLU A 282 -30.18 -39.82 15.57
CA GLU A 282 -29.48 -39.16 16.67
C GLU A 282 -28.36 -38.26 16.13
N GLU A 283 -28.20 -37.09 16.75
CA GLU A 283 -27.07 -36.18 16.49
C GLU A 283 -26.01 -36.39 17.57
N TRP A 284 -24.97 -37.15 17.25
CA TRP A 284 -23.86 -37.43 18.18
C TRP A 284 -22.53 -37.60 17.45
N HIS A 285 -21.44 -37.22 18.10
CA HIS A 285 -20.08 -37.48 17.62
C HIS A 285 -19.12 -37.70 18.79
N ALA A 286 -18.06 -38.47 18.54
CA ALA A 286 -16.93 -38.63 19.45
C ALA A 286 -15.71 -37.86 18.92
N PRO A 287 -15.22 -36.81 19.59
CA PRO A 287 -13.95 -36.18 19.25
C PRO A 287 -12.78 -37.10 19.60
N LYS A 288 -11.69 -36.99 18.85
CA LYS A 288 -10.43 -37.70 19.18
C LYS A 288 -9.98 -37.38 20.59
N ALA A 289 -9.57 -38.38 21.36
CA ALA A 289 -9.34 -38.21 22.80
C ALA A 289 -7.86 -38.04 23.20
N HIS A 290 -6.89 -38.32 22.32
CA HIS A 290 -5.48 -38.41 22.71
C HIS A 290 -4.79 -37.05 22.85
N MET A 291 -4.60 -36.32 21.74
CA MET A 291 -3.92 -35.01 21.76
C MET A 291 -4.88 -33.85 21.48
N LEU A 292 -4.54 -32.64 21.94
CA LEU A 292 -5.40 -31.48 21.69
C LEU A 292 -5.36 -31.08 20.22
N HIS A 293 -4.18 -31.08 19.58
CA HIS A 293 -4.05 -30.71 18.17
C HIS A 293 -4.91 -31.59 17.25
N GLU A 294 -5.03 -32.90 17.53
CA GLU A 294 -5.88 -33.81 16.76
C GLU A 294 -7.36 -33.43 16.77
N ARG A 295 -7.84 -32.73 17.80
CA ARG A 295 -9.23 -32.25 17.90
C ARG A 295 -9.46 -30.93 17.19
N LEU A 296 -8.39 -30.20 16.87
CA LEU A 296 -8.44 -28.82 16.40
C LEU A 296 -7.96 -28.65 14.95
N GLU A 297 -7.20 -29.62 14.43
CA GLU A 297 -6.70 -29.64 13.06
C GLU A 297 -7.77 -30.21 12.11
N ASP A 298 -8.79 -29.40 11.81
CA ASP A 298 -9.90 -29.82 10.95
C ASP A 298 -9.46 -30.12 9.52
N GLY A 299 -9.88 -31.28 9.00
CA GLY A 299 -9.59 -31.73 7.65
C GLY A 299 -8.17 -32.24 7.48
N THR A 300 -7.74 -32.38 6.22
CA THR A 300 -6.36 -32.76 5.91
C THR A 300 -5.44 -31.56 6.16
N LEU A 301 -4.42 -31.78 6.98
CA LEU A 301 -3.37 -30.78 7.27
C LEU A 301 -2.67 -30.28 6.00
N PRO A 302 -2.10 -29.06 6.00
CA PRO A 302 -1.30 -28.55 4.89
C PRO A 302 0.09 -29.21 4.86
N ILE A 303 0.12 -30.51 4.55
CA ILE A 303 1.29 -31.40 4.62
C ILE A 303 2.55 -30.74 4.06
N HIS A 304 2.49 -30.26 2.82
CA HIS A 304 3.65 -29.66 2.15
C HIS A 304 4.20 -28.42 2.86
N ASN A 305 3.32 -27.59 3.46
CA ASN A 305 3.77 -26.45 4.25
C ASN A 305 4.39 -26.90 5.57
N ILE A 306 3.88 -27.98 6.20
CA ILE A 306 4.51 -28.51 7.42
C ILE A 306 5.89 -29.09 7.09
N LEU A 307 6.02 -29.85 5.99
CA LEU A 307 7.32 -30.40 5.56
C LEU A 307 8.34 -29.30 5.23
N ALA A 308 7.92 -28.25 4.53
CA ALA A 308 8.78 -27.10 4.24
C ALA A 308 9.29 -26.39 5.51
N LEU A 309 8.52 -26.42 6.61
CA LEU A 309 8.93 -25.84 7.89
C LEU A 309 10.17 -26.55 8.45
N ASP A 310 10.28 -27.86 8.24
CA ASP A 310 11.42 -28.67 8.66
C ASP A 310 12.73 -28.14 8.05
N THR A 311 12.71 -27.94 6.72
CA THR A 311 13.84 -27.37 5.97
C THR A 311 14.10 -25.92 6.40
N ALA A 312 13.05 -25.16 6.73
CA ALA A 312 13.18 -23.78 7.18
C ALA A 312 13.97 -23.65 8.50
N PHE A 313 13.77 -24.58 9.44
CA PHE A 313 14.55 -24.58 10.68
C PHE A 313 16.05 -24.79 10.42
N ASP A 314 16.40 -25.74 9.54
CA ASP A 314 17.79 -26.04 9.21
C ASP A 314 18.47 -24.86 8.49
N VAL A 315 17.78 -24.28 7.50
CA VAL A 315 18.29 -23.14 6.73
C VAL A 315 18.43 -21.90 7.62
N GLN A 316 17.46 -21.62 8.50
CA GLN A 316 17.55 -20.52 9.45
C GLN A 316 18.81 -20.62 10.32
N SER A 317 19.03 -21.80 10.91
CA SER A 317 20.18 -22.01 11.78
C SER A 317 21.50 -21.91 11.02
N LYS A 318 21.55 -22.44 9.80
CA LYS A 318 22.72 -22.40 8.94
C LYS A 318 23.08 -20.99 8.47
N LEU A 319 22.09 -20.19 8.07
CA LEU A 319 22.33 -18.86 7.50
C LEU A 319 22.53 -17.77 8.56
N TYR A 320 21.79 -17.86 9.67
CA TYR A 320 21.70 -16.76 10.63
C TYR A 320 22.13 -17.12 12.05
N GLY A 321 22.46 -18.39 12.32
CA GLY A 321 22.75 -18.85 13.67
C GLY A 321 21.48 -18.90 14.53
N THR A 322 21.53 -18.34 15.73
CA THR A 322 20.38 -18.37 16.65
C THR A 322 19.44 -17.18 16.43
N MET A 323 18.18 -17.30 16.86
CA MET A 323 17.27 -16.16 16.89
C MET A 323 17.76 -15.01 17.79
N ALA A 324 18.65 -15.28 18.75
CA ALA A 324 19.28 -14.24 19.56
C ALA A 324 20.27 -13.41 18.73
N ASP A 325 21.01 -14.04 17.82
CA ASP A 325 21.92 -13.36 16.88
C ASP A 325 21.13 -12.47 15.91
N VAL A 326 20.04 -13.00 15.35
CA VAL A 326 19.09 -12.23 14.53
C VAL A 326 18.54 -11.04 15.29
N SER A 327 18.13 -11.23 16.55
CA SER A 327 17.59 -10.15 17.38
C SER A 327 18.62 -9.06 17.65
N ALA A 328 19.86 -9.45 18.01
CA ALA A 328 20.95 -8.51 18.23
C ALA A 328 21.26 -7.71 16.95
N HIS A 329 21.29 -8.38 15.80
CA HIS A 329 21.55 -7.74 14.51
C HIS A 329 20.48 -6.76 14.08
N THR A 330 19.23 -7.21 14.07
CA THR A 330 18.12 -6.34 13.66
C THR A 330 17.90 -5.18 14.64
N SER A 331 18.15 -5.35 15.94
CA SER A 331 18.17 -4.25 16.91
C SER A 331 19.30 -3.25 16.69
N PHE A 332 20.49 -3.72 16.33
CA PHE A 332 21.62 -2.85 15.95
C PHE A 332 21.25 -2.00 14.73
N LEU A 333 20.77 -2.62 13.66
CA LEU A 333 20.37 -1.92 12.44
C LEU A 333 19.24 -0.92 12.69
N ALA A 334 18.23 -1.29 13.50
CA ALA A 334 17.14 -0.39 13.84
C ALA A 334 17.61 0.84 14.63
N SER A 335 18.63 0.66 15.49
CA SER A 335 19.26 1.76 16.23
C SER A 335 20.04 2.70 15.30
N CYS A 336 20.81 2.14 14.35
CA CYS A 336 21.49 2.91 13.30
C CYS A 336 20.50 3.71 12.45
N LEU A 337 19.43 3.06 12.00
CA LEU A 337 18.37 3.67 11.21
C LEU A 337 17.67 4.81 11.94
N TYR A 338 17.25 4.57 13.19
CA TYR A 338 16.62 5.60 14.01
C TYR A 338 17.54 6.81 14.18
N ARG A 339 18.80 6.57 14.57
CA ARG A 339 19.80 7.62 14.77
C ARG A 339 20.03 8.43 13.50
N GLY A 340 20.31 7.77 12.38
CA GLY A 340 20.60 8.45 11.11
C GLY A 340 19.43 9.32 10.63
N LEU A 341 18.20 8.83 10.70
CA LEU A 341 17.02 9.64 10.37
C LEU A 341 16.79 10.78 11.38
N SER A 342 17.07 10.55 12.66
CA SER A 342 16.88 11.54 13.72
C SER A 342 17.87 12.70 13.66
N GLU A 343 19.00 12.55 12.95
CA GLU A 343 20.02 13.56 12.75
C GLU A 343 19.69 14.49 11.55
N LEU A 344 18.79 14.09 10.65
CA LEU A 344 18.45 14.88 9.46
C LEU A 344 17.71 16.18 9.80
N ARG A 345 18.24 17.31 9.33
CA ARG A 345 17.68 18.65 9.51
C ARG A 345 17.61 19.39 8.18
N HIS A 346 16.51 20.09 7.93
CA HIS A 346 16.44 21.11 6.87
C HIS A 346 17.42 22.25 7.17
N TRP A 347 17.70 23.07 6.15
CA TRP A 347 18.60 24.23 6.26
C TRP A 347 18.25 25.20 7.40
N ASN A 348 16.98 25.27 7.79
CA ASN A 348 16.48 26.13 8.87
C ASN A 348 16.43 25.44 10.24
N GLY A 349 17.02 24.25 10.38
CA GLY A 349 17.08 23.50 11.63
C GLY A 349 15.82 22.69 11.97
N ILE A 350 14.78 22.70 11.12
CA ILE A 350 13.60 21.84 11.31
C ILE A 350 13.98 20.38 11.04
N ALA A 351 13.47 19.44 11.85
CA ALA A 351 13.68 18.01 11.65
C ALA A 351 12.97 17.50 10.40
N VAL A 352 13.64 16.63 9.63
CA VAL A 352 13.06 16.01 8.43
C VAL A 352 12.04 14.92 8.79
N CYS A 353 12.20 14.26 9.94
CA CYS A 353 11.34 13.14 10.35
C CYS A 353 10.62 13.42 11.68
N ALA A 354 9.33 13.07 11.74
CA ALA A 354 8.53 13.01 12.95
C ALA A 354 8.32 11.54 13.35
N PHE A 355 8.87 11.11 14.50
CA PHE A 355 8.89 9.71 14.91
C PHE A 355 7.69 9.30 15.76
N TYR A 356 7.25 8.05 15.57
CA TYR A 356 6.25 7.36 16.38
C TYR A 356 6.81 6.12 17.09
N SER A 357 7.93 5.59 16.59
CA SER A 357 8.75 4.63 17.34
C SER A 357 9.49 5.32 18.47
N ARG A 358 9.71 4.59 19.56
CA ARG A 358 10.52 5.05 20.68
C ARG A 358 11.99 5.05 20.29
N ASP A 359 12.73 6.02 20.80
CA ASP A 359 14.19 6.05 20.72
C ASP A 359 14.81 4.78 21.34
N PRO A 360 15.52 3.95 20.57
CA PRO A 360 16.20 2.76 21.08
C PRO A 360 17.25 3.04 22.14
N SER A 361 17.81 4.27 22.20
CA SER A 361 18.85 4.65 23.16
C SER A 361 18.30 5.09 24.52
N GLN A 362 17.00 5.38 24.63
CA GLN A 362 16.41 5.86 25.88
C GLN A 362 16.07 4.71 26.83
N PRO A 363 16.59 4.71 28.07
CA PRO A 363 16.25 3.70 29.06
C PRO A 363 14.76 3.73 29.41
N THR A 364 14.17 2.55 29.60
CA THR A 364 12.83 2.37 30.17
C THR A 364 12.90 2.27 31.69
N LYS A 365 11.82 2.67 32.39
CA LYS A 365 11.66 2.32 33.81
C LYS A 365 11.71 0.80 34.01
N ASP A 366 11.27 0.04 33.00
CA ASP A 366 11.28 -1.43 32.96
C ASP A 366 12.59 -2.04 32.41
N ALA A 367 13.62 -1.22 32.14
CA ALA A 367 14.88 -1.69 31.52
C ALA A 367 15.63 -2.74 32.36
N GLN A 368 15.40 -2.74 33.68
CA GLN A 368 15.96 -3.73 34.60
C GLN A 368 15.34 -5.13 34.41
N GLN A 369 14.09 -5.22 33.93
CA GLN A 369 13.37 -6.48 33.73
C GLN A 369 13.33 -6.92 32.25
N GLN A 370 13.41 -5.97 31.31
CA GLN A 370 13.39 -6.26 29.87
C GLN A 370 14.38 -5.37 29.10
N PRO A 371 15.61 -5.87 28.80
CA PRO A 371 16.70 -5.04 28.28
C PRO A 371 16.49 -4.53 26.84
N GLN A 372 15.58 -5.13 26.07
CA GLN A 372 15.19 -4.65 24.74
C GLN A 372 13.69 -4.37 24.69
N THR A 373 13.32 -3.09 24.65
CA THR A 373 11.93 -2.64 24.67
C THR A 373 11.36 -2.30 23.29
N ASN A 374 12.20 -2.34 22.26
CA ASN A 374 11.82 -2.12 20.86
C ASN A 374 12.29 -3.28 19.98
N GLY A 375 11.47 -3.63 19.01
CA GLY A 375 11.78 -4.48 17.87
C GLY A 375 12.37 -3.69 16.70
N PRO A 376 12.67 -4.36 15.59
CA PRO A 376 13.42 -3.78 14.49
C PRO A 376 12.53 -2.99 13.52
N VAL A 377 11.76 -2.05 14.07
CA VAL A 377 10.77 -1.24 13.34
C VAL A 377 10.94 0.23 13.69
N VAL A 378 11.18 1.06 12.68
CA VAL A 378 11.24 2.52 12.78
C VAL A 378 10.07 3.13 12.02
N THR A 379 9.18 3.78 12.77
CA THR A 379 7.93 4.33 12.27
C THR A 379 7.93 5.84 12.42
N PHE A 380 7.68 6.54 11.32
CA PHE A 380 7.81 7.99 11.23
C PHE A 380 6.93 8.56 10.11
N ASN A 381 6.86 9.89 10.04
CA ASN A 381 6.40 10.64 8.87
C ASN A 381 7.45 11.68 8.50
N VAL A 382 7.43 12.18 7.26
CA VAL A 382 8.38 13.18 6.76
C VAL A 382 7.76 14.57 6.80
N LEU A 383 8.55 15.56 7.21
CA LEU A 383 8.23 16.97 7.24
C LEU A 383 8.95 17.71 6.11
N CYS A 384 8.39 18.81 5.64
CA CYS A 384 9.10 19.76 4.79
C CYS A 384 9.77 20.86 5.64
N ASP A 385 10.51 21.74 4.99
CA ASP A 385 11.20 22.87 5.63
C ASP A 385 10.28 23.93 6.24
N THR A 386 8.97 23.86 6.02
CA THR A 386 7.99 24.69 6.74
C THR A 386 7.38 23.97 7.95
N GLY A 387 7.80 22.73 8.22
CA GLY A 387 7.27 21.88 9.29
C GLY A 387 5.94 21.21 8.95
N GLN A 388 5.46 21.29 7.70
CA GLN A 388 4.25 20.59 7.25
C GLN A 388 4.55 19.16 6.84
N PHE A 389 3.58 18.26 7.00
CA PHE A 389 3.73 16.86 6.61
C PHE A 389 3.76 16.68 5.09
N ILE A 390 4.68 15.83 4.64
CA ILE A 390 4.69 15.27 3.28
C ILE A 390 3.79 14.04 3.27
N SER A 391 3.02 13.88 2.19
CA SER A 391 2.11 12.75 2.01
C SER A 391 2.89 11.41 2.03
N PRO A 392 2.52 10.46 2.91
CA PRO A 392 3.10 9.11 2.90
C PRO A 392 3.01 8.40 1.54
N THR A 393 1.98 8.68 0.75
CA THR A 393 1.76 8.17 -0.61
C THR A 393 2.75 8.78 -1.59
N GLU A 394 3.12 10.05 -1.43
CA GLU A 394 4.20 10.65 -2.21
C GLU A 394 5.56 10.06 -1.85
N PHE A 395 5.80 9.85 -0.54
CA PHE A 395 6.98 9.18 -0.06
C PHE A 395 7.12 7.78 -0.68
N ASP A 396 6.06 6.97 -0.62
CA ASP A 396 5.99 5.62 -1.19
C ASP A 396 6.30 5.60 -2.70
N LYS A 397 5.74 6.54 -3.45
CA LYS A 397 5.99 6.68 -4.90
C LYS A 397 7.46 6.95 -5.19
N LEU A 398 8.13 7.77 -4.39
CA LEU A 398 9.55 8.10 -4.57
C LEU A 398 10.47 6.97 -4.08
N ALA A 399 10.10 6.28 -3.01
CA ALA A 399 10.79 5.08 -2.56
C ALA A 399 10.77 4.00 -3.67
N THR A 400 9.60 3.80 -4.29
CA THR A 400 9.43 2.86 -5.40
C THR A 400 10.33 3.18 -6.60
N THR A 401 10.48 4.47 -6.98
CA THR A 401 11.38 4.81 -8.09
C THR A 401 12.83 4.47 -7.75
N LYS A 402 13.22 4.59 -6.47
CA LYS A 402 14.54 4.20 -5.98
C LYS A 402 14.70 2.71 -5.63
N LYS A 403 13.72 1.86 -6.00
CA LYS A 403 13.71 0.41 -5.68
C LYS A 403 13.80 0.13 -4.17
N ILE A 404 13.16 0.97 -3.37
CA ILE A 404 13.03 0.81 -1.93
C ILE A 404 11.62 0.31 -1.63
N ASP A 405 11.52 -0.92 -1.14
CA ASP A 405 10.26 -1.53 -0.75
C ASP A 405 9.98 -1.19 0.72
N ILE A 406 8.96 -0.37 0.96
CA ILE A 406 8.57 0.09 2.28
C ILE A 406 7.05 0.16 2.38
N ARG A 407 6.51 0.12 3.60
CA ARG A 407 5.06 0.16 3.81
C ARG A 407 4.59 1.49 4.39
N THR A 408 3.52 2.00 3.82
CA THR A 408 2.85 3.23 4.28
C THR A 408 1.36 2.99 4.56
N GLY A 409 0.75 3.87 5.37
CA GLY A 409 -0.69 3.86 5.63
C GLY A 409 -1.08 3.44 7.05
N GLY A 410 -2.21 2.74 7.19
CA GLY A 410 -2.76 2.35 8.49
C GLY A 410 -2.18 1.05 9.10
N LEU A 411 -1.29 0.36 8.37
CA LEU A 411 -0.46 -0.78 8.83
C LEU A 411 -1.20 -1.93 9.54
N CYS A 412 -2.52 -2.00 9.43
CA CYS A 412 -3.38 -2.96 10.13
C CYS A 412 -3.27 -2.89 11.67
N ASN A 413 -2.94 -1.72 12.23
CA ASN A 413 -2.89 -1.47 13.68
C ASN A 413 -3.74 -0.23 14.02
N PRO A 414 -5.09 -0.32 13.93
CA PRO A 414 -5.95 0.86 13.95
C PRO A 414 -5.87 1.66 15.26
N GLY A 415 -5.79 0.99 16.41
CA GLY A 415 -5.64 1.65 17.71
C GLY A 415 -4.28 2.33 17.85
N GLY A 416 -3.20 1.63 17.49
CA GLY A 416 -1.84 2.17 17.47
C GLY A 416 -1.70 3.40 16.57
N ILE A 417 -2.27 3.37 15.36
CA ILE A 417 -2.24 4.51 14.43
C ILE A 417 -3.03 5.69 14.98
N ALA A 418 -4.24 5.44 15.51
CA ALA A 418 -5.06 6.50 16.09
C ALA A 418 -4.33 7.18 17.26
N ALA A 419 -3.67 6.41 18.12
CA ALA A 419 -2.86 6.94 19.21
C ALA A 419 -1.64 7.72 18.71
N ALA A 420 -0.88 7.17 17.76
CA ALA A 420 0.32 7.79 17.21
C ALA A 420 0.03 9.13 16.51
N LEU A 421 -1.10 9.22 15.80
CA LEU A 421 -1.53 10.41 15.07
C LEU A 421 -2.48 11.32 15.87
N GLN A 422 -2.77 10.96 17.13
CA GLN A 422 -3.71 11.66 18.01
C GLN A 422 -5.10 11.87 17.40
N LEU A 423 -5.57 10.88 16.62
CA LEU A 423 -6.86 10.92 15.94
C LEU A 423 -7.98 10.47 16.88
N GLN A 424 -9.01 11.29 16.96
CA GLN A 424 -10.22 10.97 17.71
C GLN A 424 -11.18 10.08 16.90
N PRO A 425 -12.04 9.27 17.55
CA PRO A 425 -12.99 8.41 16.85
C PRO A 425 -13.91 9.13 15.85
N TRP A 426 -14.35 10.36 16.19
CA TRP A 426 -15.17 11.18 15.29
C TRP A 426 -14.39 11.67 14.07
N GLU A 427 -13.08 11.94 14.20
CA GLU A 427 -12.21 12.30 13.08
C GLU A 427 -12.06 11.12 12.12
N LEU A 428 -11.87 9.90 12.65
CA LEU A 428 -11.82 8.68 11.84
C LEU A 428 -13.12 8.46 11.05
N ARG A 429 -14.28 8.64 11.70
CA ARG A 429 -15.59 8.55 11.04
C ARG A 429 -15.78 9.66 9.98
N ARG A 430 -15.39 10.89 10.29
CA ARG A 430 -15.42 12.02 9.35
C ARG A 430 -14.54 11.74 8.13
N ASN A 431 -13.31 11.29 8.35
CA ASN A 431 -12.36 10.96 7.30
C ASN A 431 -12.92 9.87 6.38
N PHE A 432 -13.55 8.83 6.96
CA PHE A 432 -14.26 7.80 6.20
C PHE A 432 -15.42 8.37 5.37
N SER A 433 -16.26 9.23 5.96
CA SER A 433 -17.35 9.90 5.24
C SER A 433 -16.84 10.81 4.12
N SER A 434 -15.64 11.38 4.26
CA SER A 434 -14.93 12.13 3.22
C SER A 434 -14.25 11.24 2.17
N GLY A 435 -14.46 9.92 2.21
CA GLY A 435 -13.97 8.97 1.20
C GLY A 435 -12.67 8.26 1.56
N LEU A 436 -12.08 8.48 2.74
CA LEU A 436 -10.88 7.74 3.16
C LEU A 436 -11.19 6.24 3.26
N ARG A 437 -10.38 5.42 2.58
CA ARG A 437 -10.39 3.96 2.69
C ARG A 437 -8.94 3.47 2.79
N CYS A 438 -8.75 2.28 3.34
CA CYS A 438 -7.43 1.64 3.37
C CYS A 438 -6.90 1.47 1.94
N GLY A 439 -5.64 1.86 1.69
CA GLY A 439 -4.97 1.72 0.39
C GLY A 439 -5.37 2.74 -0.69
N GLN A 440 -6.04 3.84 -0.35
CA GLN A 440 -6.36 4.93 -1.30
C GLN A 440 -5.28 6.02 -1.34
N GLU A 441 -5.25 6.82 -2.42
CA GLU A 441 -4.19 7.81 -2.68
C GLU A 441 -4.27 9.11 -1.84
N SER A 442 -5.34 9.31 -1.06
CA SER A 442 -5.51 10.50 -0.22
C SER A 442 -5.21 10.17 1.24
N ASP A 443 -4.10 10.70 1.76
CA ASP A 443 -3.59 10.39 3.09
C ASP A 443 -3.18 11.62 3.93
N LEU A 444 -3.47 12.82 3.42
CA LEU A 444 -3.41 14.07 4.19
C LEU A 444 -4.81 14.68 4.28
N ILE A 445 -5.33 14.88 5.49
CA ILE A 445 -6.61 15.56 5.73
C ILE A 445 -6.34 16.76 6.64
N GLY A 446 -6.66 17.96 6.14
CA GLY A 446 -6.38 19.21 6.87
C GLY A 446 -4.89 19.42 7.16
N GLY A 447 -4.00 18.89 6.31
CA GLY A 447 -2.54 18.97 6.49
C GLY A 447 -1.96 17.96 7.49
N ARG A 448 -2.80 17.09 8.10
CA ARG A 448 -2.33 16.02 8.97
C ARG A 448 -2.35 14.67 8.25
N PRO A 449 -1.35 13.81 8.47
CA PRO A 449 -1.34 12.47 7.94
C PRO A 449 -2.40 11.60 8.63
N VAL A 450 -2.99 10.68 7.88
CA VAL A 450 -3.92 9.65 8.37
C VAL A 450 -3.32 8.25 8.36
N GLY A 451 -2.03 8.17 8.05
CA GLY A 451 -1.21 6.97 8.06
C GLY A 451 0.24 7.32 8.40
N VAL A 452 1.09 6.29 8.49
CA VAL A 452 2.51 6.44 8.83
C VAL A 452 3.38 5.66 7.86
N ILE A 453 4.67 5.98 7.83
CA ILE A 453 5.70 5.22 7.13
C ILE A 453 6.34 4.25 8.13
N ARG A 454 6.49 2.98 7.75
CA ARG A 454 7.12 1.95 8.58
C ARG A 454 8.28 1.31 7.83
N ALA A 455 9.49 1.57 8.28
CA ALA A 455 10.68 0.81 7.90
C ALA A 455 10.89 -0.33 8.91
N SER A 456 10.95 -1.56 8.41
CA SER A 456 11.09 -2.77 9.21
C SER A 456 12.21 -3.66 8.68
N LEU A 457 13.10 -4.09 9.57
CA LEU A 457 14.32 -4.82 9.25
C LEU A 457 14.17 -6.30 9.61
N GLY A 458 14.81 -7.17 8.84
CA GLY A 458 14.76 -8.63 8.97
C GLY A 458 16.15 -9.24 9.08
N ALA A 459 16.22 -10.57 9.19
CA ALA A 459 17.47 -11.32 9.40
C ALA A 459 18.53 -11.10 8.31
N MET A 460 18.09 -10.79 7.08
CA MET A 460 18.92 -10.54 5.90
C MET A 460 19.09 -9.04 5.56
N SER A 461 18.56 -8.14 6.37
CA SER A 461 18.84 -6.70 6.21
C SER A 461 20.32 -6.42 6.55
N THR A 462 20.86 -5.35 6.00
CA THR A 462 22.27 -4.98 6.14
C THR A 462 22.43 -3.52 6.52
N ALA A 463 23.60 -3.13 7.03
CA ALA A 463 23.97 -1.74 7.25
C ALA A 463 23.89 -0.93 5.95
N THR A 464 24.27 -1.54 4.83
CA THR A 464 24.16 -0.94 3.50
C THR A 464 22.70 -0.57 3.16
N ASP A 465 21.71 -1.41 3.48
CA ASP A 465 20.29 -1.07 3.27
C ASP A 465 19.88 0.16 4.12
N VAL A 466 20.35 0.21 5.36
CA VAL A 466 20.09 1.33 6.29
C VAL A 466 20.68 2.62 5.74
N ASP A 467 21.93 2.60 5.29
CA ASP A 467 22.63 3.77 4.74
C ASP A 467 22.00 4.24 3.42
N GLN A 468 21.62 3.31 2.54
CA GLN A 468 20.90 3.61 1.30
C GLN A 468 19.56 4.28 1.58
N PHE A 469 18.83 3.81 2.59
CA PHE A 469 17.54 4.39 2.96
C PHE A 469 17.68 5.77 3.60
N ILE A 470 18.64 5.96 4.52
CA ILE A 470 18.92 7.29 5.11
C ILE A 470 19.32 8.25 3.99
N SER A 471 20.21 7.85 3.09
CA SER A 471 20.63 8.65 1.94
C SER A 471 19.49 8.98 1.01
N PHE A 472 18.53 8.06 0.81
CA PHE A 472 17.31 8.33 0.06
C PHE A 472 16.48 9.42 0.72
N VAL A 473 16.24 9.32 2.04
CA VAL A 473 15.46 10.32 2.77
C VAL A 473 16.16 11.69 2.72
N ASP A 474 17.48 11.70 2.93
CA ASP A 474 18.29 12.90 2.89
C ASP A 474 18.21 13.59 1.52
N ASN A 475 18.56 12.86 0.45
CA ASN A 475 18.64 13.42 -0.90
C ASN A 475 17.28 13.78 -1.52
N SER A 476 16.18 13.18 -1.03
CA SER A 476 14.85 13.35 -1.63
C SER A 476 13.96 14.32 -0.86
N PHE A 477 14.22 14.55 0.43
CA PHE A 477 13.34 15.35 1.28
C PHE A 477 14.06 16.43 2.09
N ARG A 478 15.36 16.32 2.39
CA ARG A 478 16.10 17.42 3.01
C ARG A 478 16.31 18.55 1.98
N THR A 479 16.01 19.78 2.39
CA THR A 479 16.30 20.97 1.59
C THR A 479 17.59 21.62 2.06
N ALA A 480 18.47 21.94 1.11
CA ALA A 480 19.66 22.74 1.36
C ALA A 480 19.29 24.23 1.49
N ALA A 481 20.22 25.04 2.00
CA ALA A 481 20.02 26.49 2.07
C ALA A 481 19.76 27.01 0.64
N PRO A 482 18.77 27.89 0.43
CA PRO A 482 18.50 28.42 -0.89
C PRO A 482 19.77 29.07 -1.44
N ASN A 483 20.22 28.63 -2.62
CA ASN A 483 21.37 29.23 -3.27
C ASN A 483 21.05 30.71 -3.53
N LYS A 484 21.95 31.62 -3.13
CA LYS A 484 21.81 33.07 -3.42
C LYS A 484 21.66 33.36 -4.93
N ALA A 485 22.02 32.41 -5.80
CA ALA A 485 21.80 32.46 -7.25
C ALA A 485 20.35 32.15 -7.65
N GLU A 486 19.66 31.21 -7.01
CA GLU A 486 18.24 30.89 -7.29
C GLU A 486 17.30 31.97 -6.74
N ALA A 487 17.66 32.59 -5.60
CA ALA A 487 16.93 33.75 -5.09
C ALA A 487 17.00 34.97 -6.03
N ARG A 488 18.00 35.07 -6.92
CA ARG A 488 18.04 36.10 -7.98
C ARG A 488 17.11 35.77 -9.15
N LEU A 489 16.81 34.50 -9.40
CA LEU A 489 15.86 34.08 -10.45
C LEU A 489 14.40 34.26 -9.99
N THR A 490 14.12 34.19 -8.69
CA THR A 490 12.76 34.36 -8.15
C THR A 490 12.42 35.78 -7.67
N ALA A 491 13.39 36.69 -7.61
CA ALA A 491 13.22 38.03 -7.00
C ALA A 491 13.91 39.16 -7.79
N GLN A 492 13.87 39.11 -9.12
CA GLN A 492 13.90 40.33 -9.90
C GLN A 492 12.46 40.65 -10.35
N PRO A 493 11.95 41.86 -10.08
CA PRO A 493 10.85 42.37 -10.89
C PRO A 493 11.35 42.28 -12.33
N VAL A 494 10.65 41.52 -13.16
CA VAL A 494 10.85 41.63 -14.61
C VAL A 494 10.51 43.09 -14.92
N ASP A 495 11.53 43.93 -15.07
CA ASP A 495 11.39 45.18 -15.78
C ASP A 495 10.85 44.81 -17.14
N THR A 496 9.55 45.04 -17.30
CA THR A 496 8.77 44.77 -18.51
C THR A 496 9.61 45.14 -19.74
N PRO A 497 10.11 44.17 -20.53
CA PRO A 497 10.58 44.48 -21.87
C PRO A 497 9.32 44.85 -22.62
N THR A 498 9.08 46.14 -22.75
CA THR A 498 8.10 46.67 -23.67
C THR A 498 8.52 46.18 -25.06
N ASN A 499 7.75 45.24 -25.62
CA ASN A 499 7.82 44.73 -26.99
C ASN A 499 8.83 43.63 -27.32
N ILE A 500 8.77 42.47 -26.65
CA ILE A 500 8.92 41.19 -27.36
C ILE A 500 7.60 40.44 -27.23
N ARG A 501 6.77 40.48 -28.27
CA ARG A 501 5.65 39.53 -28.41
C ARG A 501 6.27 38.17 -28.67
N THR A 502 6.59 37.41 -27.62
CA THR A 502 6.96 36.01 -27.74
C THR A 502 5.71 35.25 -28.17
N SER A 503 5.64 34.91 -29.45
CA SER A 503 4.58 34.05 -29.99
C SER A 503 4.90 32.59 -29.71
N PHE A 504 3.95 31.88 -29.11
CA PHE A 504 3.98 30.42 -29.03
C PHE A 504 3.27 29.83 -30.25
N VAL A 505 3.60 28.59 -30.60
CA VAL A 505 2.89 27.80 -31.62
C VAL A 505 2.54 26.43 -31.06
N VAL A 506 1.46 25.84 -31.57
CA VAL A 506 1.13 24.44 -31.29
C VAL A 506 2.14 23.55 -32.02
N GLU A 507 3.01 22.87 -31.28
CA GLU A 507 4.00 21.95 -31.85
C GLU A 507 3.44 20.56 -32.08
N ASP A 508 2.57 20.09 -31.17
CA ASP A 508 1.95 18.77 -31.27
C ASP A 508 0.57 18.73 -30.63
N ILE A 509 -0.30 17.87 -31.19
CA ILE A 509 -1.61 17.53 -30.64
C ILE A 509 -1.66 16.02 -30.44
N PHE A 510 -2.08 15.60 -29.25
CA PHE A 510 -2.19 14.18 -28.88
C PHE A 510 -3.60 13.85 -28.40
N ILE A 511 -4.11 12.71 -28.88
CA ILE A 511 -5.38 12.12 -28.46
C ILE A 511 -5.09 10.80 -27.75
N TYR A 512 -5.79 10.51 -26.65
CA TYR A 512 -5.71 9.21 -25.96
C TYR A 512 -7.07 8.52 -26.01
N PRO A 513 -7.45 7.87 -27.12
CA PRO A 513 -8.79 7.29 -27.27
C PRO A 513 -9.13 6.29 -26.18
N ILE A 514 -8.20 5.38 -25.90
CA ILE A 514 -8.33 4.40 -24.82
C ILE A 514 -7.56 4.92 -23.60
N LYS A 515 -8.25 5.09 -22.48
CA LYS A 515 -7.67 5.49 -21.20
C LYS A 515 -6.48 4.58 -20.88
N SER A 516 -5.37 5.19 -20.51
CA SER A 516 -4.12 4.53 -20.11
C SER A 516 -3.28 3.92 -21.23
N CYS A 517 -3.77 3.85 -22.47
CA CYS A 517 -2.96 3.39 -23.61
C CYS A 517 -2.05 4.49 -24.17
N GLY A 518 -1.25 4.19 -25.20
CA GLY A 518 -0.42 5.16 -25.92
C GLY A 518 -1.23 6.31 -26.54
N GLY A 519 -0.55 7.42 -26.86
CA GLY A 519 -1.16 8.58 -27.51
C GLY A 519 -1.12 8.49 -29.02
N PHE A 520 -2.21 8.89 -29.68
CA PHE A 520 -2.26 9.16 -31.11
C PHE A 520 -1.76 10.59 -31.36
N ARG A 521 -0.62 10.73 -32.05
CA ARG A 521 -0.10 12.02 -32.51
C ARG A 521 -0.85 12.44 -33.77
N VAL A 522 -1.55 13.57 -33.72
CA VAL A 522 -2.33 14.09 -34.85
C VAL A 522 -1.37 14.51 -35.98
N PRO A 523 -1.57 14.05 -37.23
CA PRO A 523 -0.71 14.46 -38.34
C PRO A 523 -0.79 15.97 -38.62
N HIS A 524 0.35 16.57 -38.99
CA HIS A 524 0.41 17.98 -39.39
C HIS A 524 -0.62 18.32 -40.47
N GLY A 525 -1.23 19.50 -40.38
CA GLY A 525 -2.27 19.95 -41.31
C GLY A 525 -3.65 19.32 -41.10
N THR A 526 -3.81 18.41 -40.13
CA THR A 526 -5.11 17.84 -39.77
C THR A 526 -5.81 18.75 -38.77
N VAL A 527 -7.03 19.16 -39.10
CA VAL A 527 -7.91 19.93 -38.21
C VAL A 527 -8.52 19.00 -37.17
N TRP A 528 -8.38 19.33 -35.89
CA TRP A 528 -8.98 18.56 -34.80
C TRP A 528 -10.01 19.37 -34.01
N ASP A 529 -11.18 18.77 -33.81
CA ASP A 529 -12.28 19.40 -33.09
C ASP A 529 -12.01 19.43 -31.58
N ALA A 530 -12.23 20.59 -30.97
CA ALA A 530 -12.24 20.77 -29.53
C ALA A 530 -13.68 20.98 -29.03
N ARG A 531 -14.04 20.24 -27.98
CA ARG A 531 -15.39 20.22 -27.36
C ARG A 531 -15.28 20.58 -25.88
N LEU A 532 -16.41 20.84 -25.23
CA LEU A 532 -16.44 21.14 -23.78
C LEU A 532 -15.83 20.02 -22.93
N GLU A 533 -15.97 18.77 -23.37
CA GLU A 533 -15.46 17.59 -22.70
C GLU A 533 -13.98 17.28 -23.01
N GLY A 534 -13.37 18.00 -23.95
CA GLY A 534 -11.99 17.81 -24.42
C GLY A 534 -11.86 17.72 -25.94
N LEU A 535 -10.73 17.21 -26.42
CA LEU A 535 -10.55 16.94 -27.85
C LEU A 535 -11.44 15.78 -28.29
N ALA A 536 -11.94 15.84 -29.53
CA ALA A 536 -12.79 14.79 -30.06
C ALA A 536 -12.12 13.41 -29.97
N TRP A 537 -12.88 12.41 -29.50
CA TRP A 537 -12.47 11.03 -29.25
C TRP A 537 -11.39 10.83 -28.18
N ASP A 538 -11.05 11.84 -27.39
CA ASP A 538 -10.14 11.67 -26.25
C ASP A 538 -10.85 10.97 -25.08
N ARG A 539 -10.27 9.86 -24.59
CA ARG A 539 -10.69 9.14 -23.39
C ARG A 539 -12.17 8.73 -23.38
N GLU A 540 -12.67 8.27 -24.53
CA GLU A 540 -14.00 7.66 -24.66
C GLU A 540 -14.03 6.17 -24.32
N TRP A 541 -12.88 5.48 -24.43
CA TRP A 541 -12.74 4.05 -24.17
C TRP A 541 -11.88 3.75 -22.94
N VAL A 542 -12.09 2.59 -22.33
CA VAL A 542 -11.31 2.07 -21.21
C VAL A 542 -11.28 0.55 -21.24
N LEU A 543 -10.17 -0.04 -20.80
CA LEU A 543 -10.10 -1.47 -20.54
C LEU A 543 -10.52 -1.76 -19.11
N VAL A 544 -11.41 -2.74 -18.90
CA VAL A 544 -11.87 -3.19 -17.58
C VAL A 544 -11.52 -4.66 -17.36
N HIS A 545 -11.19 -5.03 -16.12
CA HIS A 545 -10.86 -6.42 -15.80
C HIS A 545 -12.13 -7.28 -15.88
N ARG A 546 -12.05 -8.41 -16.61
CA ARG A 546 -13.22 -9.25 -16.94
C ARG A 546 -13.99 -9.73 -15.70
N GLY A 547 -13.27 -10.12 -14.64
CA GLY A 547 -13.89 -10.67 -13.41
C GLY A 547 -14.31 -9.64 -12.36
N THR A 548 -13.72 -8.45 -12.34
CA THR A 548 -13.95 -7.47 -11.26
C THR A 548 -14.60 -6.17 -11.74
N GLY A 549 -14.63 -5.94 -13.05
CA GLY A 549 -15.10 -4.69 -13.64
C GLY A 549 -14.22 -3.47 -13.34
N GLN A 550 -13.07 -3.62 -12.67
CA GLN A 550 -12.19 -2.50 -12.36
C GLN A 550 -11.46 -2.01 -13.61
N ALA A 551 -11.42 -0.68 -13.81
CA ALA A 551 -10.65 -0.07 -14.90
C ALA A 551 -9.15 -0.32 -14.75
N LEU A 552 -8.50 -0.71 -15.85
CA LEU A 552 -7.05 -0.89 -15.93
C LEU A 552 -6.37 0.48 -15.98
N SER A 553 -5.15 0.55 -15.43
CA SER A 553 -4.34 1.76 -15.47
C SER A 553 -2.90 1.46 -15.89
N GLN A 554 -2.29 2.38 -16.63
CA GLN A 554 -0.89 2.25 -17.09
C GLN A 554 0.07 2.16 -15.89
N LYS A 555 -0.29 2.80 -14.78
CA LYS A 555 0.43 2.72 -13.50
C LYS A 555 0.52 1.29 -12.97
N ARG A 556 -0.51 0.46 -13.16
CA ARG A 556 -0.51 -0.94 -12.72
C ARG A 556 0.00 -1.87 -13.82
N TYR A 557 -0.32 -1.56 -15.08
CA TYR A 557 0.02 -2.35 -16.25
C TYR A 557 0.78 -1.49 -17.29
N PRO A 558 2.11 -1.30 -17.15
CA PRO A 558 2.90 -0.43 -18.01
C PRO A 558 2.84 -0.78 -19.50
N ARG A 559 2.68 -2.07 -19.82
CA ARG A 559 2.50 -2.58 -21.19
C ARG A 559 1.32 -1.96 -21.94
N MET A 560 0.37 -1.32 -21.26
CA MET A 560 -0.67 -0.53 -21.92
C MET A 560 -0.08 0.61 -22.79
N ALA A 561 1.12 1.10 -22.49
CA ALA A 561 1.84 2.06 -23.34
C ALA A 561 2.09 1.55 -24.77
N LEU A 562 2.24 0.23 -24.93
CA LEU A 562 2.53 -0.44 -26.20
C LEU A 562 1.29 -0.60 -27.09
N LEU A 563 0.09 -0.41 -26.52
CA LEU A 563 -1.14 -0.32 -27.30
C LEU A 563 -1.22 1.08 -27.90
N LYS A 564 -1.01 1.18 -29.22
CA LYS A 564 -0.97 2.44 -29.97
C LYS A 564 -2.30 2.63 -30.72
N PRO A 565 -3.23 3.43 -30.19
CA PRO A 565 -4.45 3.79 -30.90
C PRO A 565 -4.16 4.78 -32.04
N SER A 566 -4.95 4.70 -33.12
CA SER A 566 -4.94 5.63 -34.25
C SER A 566 -6.38 5.85 -34.74
N ILE A 567 -6.76 7.11 -34.97
CA ILE A 567 -8.10 7.47 -35.44
C ILE A 567 -8.05 7.72 -36.95
N ASP A 568 -8.84 6.97 -37.70
CA ASP A 568 -9.10 7.20 -39.12
C ASP A 568 -10.47 7.86 -39.29
N GLN A 569 -10.48 9.19 -39.46
CA GLN A 569 -11.71 9.96 -39.62
C GLN A 569 -12.42 9.67 -40.95
N GLN A 570 -11.68 9.32 -42.01
CA GLN A 570 -12.25 9.05 -43.33
C GLN A 570 -13.03 7.73 -43.34
N ARG A 571 -12.47 6.70 -42.69
CA ARG A 571 -13.12 5.39 -42.53
C ARG A 571 -14.06 5.32 -41.33
N GLY A 572 -13.99 6.29 -40.42
CA GLY A 572 -14.82 6.33 -39.21
C GLY A 572 -14.47 5.23 -38.20
N VAL A 573 -13.18 4.86 -38.08
CA VAL A 573 -12.72 3.76 -37.21
C VAL A 573 -11.54 4.16 -36.31
N LEU A 574 -11.51 3.58 -35.11
CA LEU A 574 -10.37 3.52 -34.21
C LEU A 574 -9.60 2.23 -34.48
N ARG A 575 -8.34 2.36 -34.89
CA ARG A 575 -7.40 1.25 -35.11
C ARG A 575 -6.49 1.16 -33.89
N VAL A 576 -6.21 -0.03 -33.39
CA VAL A 576 -5.28 -0.22 -32.28
C VAL A 576 -4.24 -1.25 -32.65
N PHE A 577 -2.98 -0.84 -32.57
CA PHE A 577 -1.81 -1.67 -32.84
C PHE A 577 -1.12 -2.03 -31.54
N CYS A 578 -0.42 -3.16 -31.51
CA CYS A 578 0.56 -3.45 -30.48
C CYS A 578 1.97 -3.48 -31.08
N ASP A 579 2.88 -2.69 -30.53
CA ASP A 579 4.30 -2.71 -30.92
C ASP A 579 5.10 -3.81 -30.21
N ALA A 580 4.43 -4.74 -29.50
CA ALA A 580 5.10 -5.80 -28.74
C ALA A 580 5.43 -7.02 -29.62
N VAL A 581 6.72 -7.37 -29.64
CA VAL A 581 7.38 -8.56 -30.21
C VAL A 581 7.72 -8.46 -31.71
N PRO A 582 9.02 -8.40 -32.07
CA PRO A 582 9.50 -8.36 -33.47
C PRO A 582 9.14 -9.59 -34.33
N ASP A 583 8.72 -10.70 -33.72
CA ASP A 583 8.56 -12.02 -34.38
C ASP A 583 7.10 -12.48 -34.57
N VAL A 584 6.11 -11.71 -34.12
CA VAL A 584 4.69 -12.01 -34.36
C VAL A 584 4.11 -10.83 -35.12
N GLY A 585 3.47 -11.09 -36.26
CA GLY A 585 2.95 -10.03 -37.13
C GLY A 585 2.14 -8.98 -36.38
N ARG A 586 2.12 -7.74 -36.88
CA ARG A 586 1.34 -6.64 -36.31
C ARG A 586 -0.15 -7.01 -36.28
N GLU A 587 -0.61 -7.55 -35.16
CA GLU A 587 -2.03 -7.73 -34.90
C GLU A 587 -2.67 -6.37 -34.67
N GLU A 588 -3.81 -6.15 -35.35
CA GLU A 588 -4.55 -4.90 -35.31
C GLU A 588 -6.02 -5.21 -35.05
N VAL A 589 -6.65 -4.42 -34.19
CA VAL A 589 -8.10 -4.41 -34.02
C VAL A 589 -8.71 -3.09 -34.50
N VAL A 590 -9.87 -3.21 -35.15
CA VAL A 590 -10.62 -2.09 -35.71
C VAL A 590 -11.95 -1.94 -35.00
N ILE A 591 -12.21 -0.75 -34.45
CA ILE A 591 -13.38 -0.44 -33.64
C ILE A 591 -14.11 0.75 -34.30
N PRO A 592 -15.41 0.64 -34.63
CA PRO A 592 -16.15 1.77 -35.19
C PRO A 592 -16.21 2.98 -34.23
N LEU A 593 -15.98 4.18 -34.75
CA LEU A 593 -16.13 5.42 -33.98
C LEU A 593 -17.61 5.70 -33.66
N SER A 594 -18.53 5.29 -34.54
CA SER A 594 -19.97 5.35 -34.27
C SER A 594 -20.38 4.31 -33.23
N ILE A 595 -21.30 4.69 -32.33
CA ILE A 595 -21.86 3.73 -31.38
C ILE A 595 -22.89 2.86 -32.10
N ASN A 596 -22.57 1.58 -32.23
CA ASN A 596 -23.49 0.58 -32.74
C ASN A 596 -23.93 -0.34 -31.58
N PRO A 597 -25.20 -0.27 -31.14
CA PRO A 597 -25.75 -1.10 -30.07
C PRO A 597 -25.47 -2.60 -30.21
N THR A 598 -25.35 -3.13 -31.44
CA THR A 598 -25.12 -4.56 -31.69
C THR A 598 -23.72 -5.03 -31.31
N LEU A 599 -22.76 -4.13 -31.15
CA LEU A 599 -21.39 -4.45 -30.76
C LEU A 599 -21.20 -4.57 -29.24
N PHE A 600 -22.25 -4.30 -28.47
CA PHE A 600 -22.21 -4.35 -27.01
C PHE A 600 -22.94 -5.58 -26.50
N LYS A 601 -22.56 -6.04 -25.30
CA LYS A 601 -23.23 -7.17 -24.66
C LYS A 601 -24.70 -6.84 -24.39
N THR A 602 -25.60 -7.73 -24.81
CA THR A 602 -27.05 -7.59 -24.60
C THR A 602 -27.38 -7.96 -23.15
N VAL A 603 -27.16 -7.04 -22.21
CA VAL A 603 -27.66 -7.17 -20.85
C VAL A 603 -28.54 -5.97 -20.55
N ALA A 604 -29.79 -6.28 -20.19
CA ALA A 604 -30.85 -5.32 -19.90
C ALA A 604 -30.37 -4.19 -18.98
N ASN A 605 -30.39 -2.95 -19.48
CA ASN A 605 -30.49 -1.67 -18.75
C ASN A 605 -29.59 -1.37 -17.53
N GLU A 606 -28.62 -2.19 -17.18
CA GLU A 606 -27.67 -1.90 -16.12
C GLU A 606 -26.23 -1.97 -16.66
N GLY A 607 -25.75 -0.85 -17.20
CA GLY A 607 -24.32 -0.70 -17.53
C GLY A 607 -23.45 -1.06 -16.33
N GLN A 608 -22.33 -1.75 -16.56
CA GLN A 608 -21.44 -2.19 -15.51
C GLN A 608 -20.83 -0.97 -14.80
N VAL A 609 -20.98 -0.92 -13.47
CA VAL A 609 -20.37 0.14 -12.65
C VAL A 609 -18.89 -0.19 -12.50
N SER A 610 -18.05 0.58 -13.18
CA SER A 610 -16.60 0.56 -13.01
C SER A 610 -16.13 1.71 -12.14
N ARG A 611 -14.98 1.55 -11.48
CA ARG A 611 -14.35 2.65 -10.73
C ARG A 611 -13.19 3.25 -11.53
N VAL A 612 -13.30 4.54 -11.83
CA VAL A 612 -12.28 5.31 -12.55
C VAL A 612 -11.84 6.46 -11.67
N CYS A 613 -10.58 6.43 -11.21
CA CYS A 613 -10.03 7.45 -10.28
C CYS A 613 -10.86 7.64 -9.00
N GLY A 614 -11.44 6.54 -8.48
CA GLY A 614 -12.27 6.52 -7.28
C GLY A 614 -13.75 6.82 -7.51
N ASP A 615 -14.11 7.35 -8.68
CA ASP A 615 -15.50 7.66 -9.04
C ASP A 615 -16.17 6.43 -9.69
N GLU A 616 -17.44 6.19 -9.36
CA GLU A 616 -18.24 5.14 -10.00
C GLU A 616 -18.80 5.63 -11.34
N VAL A 617 -18.51 4.88 -12.40
CA VAL A 617 -18.81 5.22 -13.78
C VAL A 617 -19.50 4.03 -14.45
N LYS A 618 -20.63 4.29 -15.12
CA LYS A 618 -21.28 3.29 -15.97
C LYS A 618 -20.58 3.26 -17.34
N VAL A 619 -20.05 2.10 -17.70
CA VAL A 619 -19.44 1.84 -19.02
C VAL A 619 -20.21 0.74 -19.75
N ILE A 620 -20.15 0.73 -21.08
CA ILE A 620 -20.78 -0.28 -21.92
C ILE A 620 -19.68 -1.15 -22.54
N THR A 621 -19.71 -2.45 -22.29
CA THR A 621 -18.66 -3.40 -22.73
C THR A 621 -18.96 -3.99 -24.10
N TYR A 622 -17.92 -4.15 -24.91
CA TYR A 622 -18.01 -4.78 -26.22
C TYR A 622 -18.20 -6.30 -26.10
N SER A 623 -19.04 -6.87 -26.98
CA SER A 623 -19.39 -8.30 -26.98
C SER A 623 -18.40 -9.18 -27.75
N SER A 624 -17.60 -8.60 -28.64
CA SER A 624 -16.64 -9.37 -29.46
C SER A 624 -15.54 -10.01 -28.62
N GLU A 625 -15.44 -11.34 -28.65
CA GLU A 625 -14.36 -12.07 -27.99
C GLU A 625 -13.01 -11.83 -28.65
N GLU A 626 -12.95 -11.78 -29.98
CA GLU A 626 -11.72 -11.48 -30.74
C GLU A 626 -11.09 -10.16 -30.30
N LEU A 627 -11.92 -9.10 -30.20
CA LEU A 627 -11.49 -7.79 -29.73
C LEU A 627 -10.96 -7.83 -28.29
N ASN A 628 -11.66 -8.52 -27.39
CA ASN A 628 -11.29 -8.59 -25.97
C ASN A 628 -10.06 -9.51 -25.74
N ASN A 629 -9.89 -10.54 -26.57
CA ASN A 629 -8.74 -11.44 -26.53
C ASN A 629 -7.47 -10.71 -26.98
N PHE A 630 -7.51 -9.91 -28.05
CA PHE A 630 -6.39 -9.05 -28.45
C PHE A 630 -5.81 -8.24 -27.27
N PHE A 631 -6.67 -7.55 -26.51
CA PHE A 631 -6.22 -6.78 -25.35
C PHE A 631 -5.74 -7.67 -24.20
N SER A 632 -6.42 -8.80 -23.97
CA SER A 632 -6.08 -9.73 -22.88
C SER A 632 -4.72 -10.40 -23.10
N ASP A 633 -4.47 -10.87 -24.32
CA ASP A 633 -3.24 -11.56 -24.73
C ASP A 633 -2.06 -10.58 -24.76
N THR A 634 -2.30 -9.37 -25.27
CA THR A 634 -1.28 -8.31 -25.26
C THR A 634 -0.85 -7.91 -23.85
N LEU A 635 -1.77 -7.86 -22.88
CA LEU A 635 -1.48 -7.40 -21.52
C LEU A 635 -1.15 -8.55 -20.54
N GLY A 636 -1.45 -9.80 -20.91
CA GLY A 636 -1.37 -10.96 -20.01
C GLY A 636 -2.39 -10.90 -18.85
N VAL A 637 -3.49 -10.15 -19.03
CA VAL A 637 -4.51 -9.92 -18.01
C VAL A 637 -5.89 -10.01 -18.64
N PRO A 638 -6.82 -10.83 -18.11
CA PRO A 638 -8.18 -10.91 -18.63
C PRO A 638 -8.90 -9.56 -18.56
N CYS A 639 -9.13 -8.94 -19.72
CA CYS A 639 -9.76 -7.63 -19.81
C CYS A 639 -10.73 -7.52 -20.98
N GLU A 640 -11.56 -6.49 -20.93
CA GLU A 640 -12.57 -6.20 -21.94
C GLU A 640 -12.55 -4.71 -22.28
N LEU A 641 -12.78 -4.39 -23.55
CA LEU A 641 -12.97 -3.03 -23.99
C LEU A 641 -14.36 -2.53 -23.57
N ALA A 642 -14.39 -1.36 -22.97
CA ALA A 642 -15.61 -0.65 -22.64
C ALA A 642 -15.58 0.79 -23.15
N ARG A 643 -16.75 1.35 -23.43
CA ARG A 643 -16.93 2.72 -23.90
C ARG A 643 -17.87 3.51 -22.98
N PHE A 644 -17.60 4.79 -22.83
CA PHE A 644 -18.50 5.73 -22.15
C PHE A 644 -19.64 6.16 -23.11
N PRO A 645 -20.91 6.25 -22.66
CA PRO A 645 -22.00 6.70 -23.51
C PRO A 645 -21.81 8.16 -24.00
N PRO A 646 -22.25 8.50 -25.22
CA PRO A 646 -21.98 9.79 -25.84
C PRO A 646 -22.81 10.88 -25.16
N GLY A 647 -22.23 12.07 -24.99
CA GLY A 647 -22.92 13.25 -24.44
C GLY A 647 -22.98 13.34 -22.91
N GLY A 648 -22.41 12.37 -22.18
CA GLY A 648 -22.26 12.47 -20.73
C GLY A 648 -23.56 12.52 -19.94
N THR A 649 -24.73 12.23 -20.51
CA THR A 649 -26.02 12.37 -19.83
C THR A 649 -26.31 11.17 -18.91
N GLY A 650 -26.41 11.40 -17.60
CA GLY A 650 -26.76 10.38 -16.60
C GLY A 650 -26.40 10.78 -15.16
N ALA A 651 -26.95 10.06 -14.17
CA ALA A 651 -26.81 10.34 -12.73
C ALA A 651 -25.39 10.21 -12.13
N HIS A 652 -24.37 9.93 -12.95
CA HIS A 652 -22.97 9.69 -12.53
C HIS A 652 -21.96 10.44 -13.42
N GLN A 653 -22.22 11.71 -13.68
CA GLN A 653 -21.30 12.62 -14.39
C GLN A 653 -20.05 12.91 -13.56
N ARG A 654 -18.88 12.93 -14.21
CA ARG A 654 -17.62 13.36 -13.57
C ARG A 654 -17.39 14.84 -13.79
N LEU A 655 -16.98 15.51 -12.71
CA LEU A 655 -16.65 16.92 -12.70
C LEU A 655 -15.13 17.11 -12.62
N SER A 656 -14.63 18.13 -13.31
CA SER A 656 -13.24 18.58 -13.21
C SER A 656 -12.85 18.79 -11.74
N LYS A 657 -11.70 18.24 -11.37
CA LYS A 657 -11.09 18.37 -10.04
C LYS A 657 -9.90 19.35 -10.05
N ALA A 658 -9.56 19.89 -11.22
CA ALA A 658 -8.47 20.83 -11.40
C ALA A 658 -8.83 22.21 -10.84
N SER A 659 -7.89 22.83 -10.12
CA SER A 659 -8.00 24.18 -9.59
C SER A 659 -6.63 24.84 -9.46
N PHE A 660 -6.60 26.17 -9.44
CA PHE A 660 -5.38 26.94 -9.21
C PHE A 660 -4.79 26.62 -7.85
N GLN A 661 -3.50 26.28 -7.83
CA GLN A 661 -2.78 25.94 -6.61
C GLN A 661 -2.29 27.20 -5.89
N LYS A 662 -2.08 27.14 -4.57
CA LYS A 662 -1.65 28.29 -3.75
C LYS A 662 -0.38 28.98 -4.27
N HIS A 663 0.58 28.22 -4.79
CA HIS A 663 1.81 28.77 -5.37
C HIS A 663 1.60 29.57 -6.68
N GLN A 664 0.47 29.39 -7.35
CA GLN A 664 0.09 30.14 -8.56
C GLN A 664 -0.75 31.38 -8.22
N GLN A 665 -1.10 31.61 -6.96
CA GLN A 665 -1.91 32.75 -6.54
C GLN A 665 -0.98 33.86 -6.04
N GLN A 666 -1.06 35.06 -6.65
CA GLN A 666 -0.32 36.22 -6.16
C GLN A 666 -0.79 36.65 -4.75
N PRO A 667 0.07 37.27 -3.92
CA PRO A 667 -0.33 37.84 -2.65
C PRO A 667 -1.30 39.00 -2.89
N ARG A 668 -2.60 38.82 -2.65
CA ARG A 668 -3.59 39.89 -2.82
C ARG A 668 -3.44 40.93 -1.70
N THR A 669 -3.06 42.15 -2.07
CA THR A 669 -3.32 43.35 -1.27
C THR A 669 -4.83 43.60 -1.20
N SER A 670 -5.37 43.58 0.02
CA SER A 670 -6.67 44.12 0.48
C SER A 670 -7.75 44.45 -0.57
N CYS A 671 -8.72 43.55 -0.73
CA CYS A 671 -10.18 43.83 -0.76
C CYS A 671 -10.97 42.54 -1.09
N PRO A 672 -12.07 42.23 -0.37
CA PRO A 672 -12.87 41.03 -0.62
C PRO A 672 -13.81 41.27 -1.81
N VAL A 673 -13.35 40.97 -3.02
CA VAL A 673 -14.27 40.81 -4.15
C VAL A 673 -14.82 39.40 -4.12
N ALA A 674 -16.15 39.31 -4.23
CA ALA A 674 -16.97 38.11 -4.12
C ALA A 674 -16.34 36.85 -4.75
N ALA A 675 -16.48 35.73 -4.03
CA ALA A 675 -16.14 34.40 -4.52
C ALA A 675 -16.74 34.17 -5.91
N VAL A 676 -15.91 34.20 -6.94
CA VAL A 676 -16.27 33.70 -8.26
C VAL A 676 -16.58 32.23 -8.04
N SER A 677 -17.82 31.83 -8.24
CA SER A 677 -18.23 30.43 -8.16
C SER A 677 -17.37 29.60 -9.10
N GLU A 678 -16.57 28.68 -8.57
CA GLU A 678 -15.82 27.69 -9.37
C GLU A 678 -16.83 26.85 -10.16
N GLU A 679 -17.11 27.22 -11.41
CA GLU A 679 -17.91 26.41 -12.31
C GLU A 679 -17.15 25.10 -12.59
N ARG A 680 -17.66 23.99 -12.06
CA ARG A 680 -17.07 22.66 -12.31
C ARG A 680 -17.56 22.13 -13.66
N HIS A 681 -16.62 21.83 -14.56
CA HIS A 681 -16.90 21.35 -15.92
C HIS A 681 -17.01 19.83 -16.02
N HIS A 682 -17.79 19.32 -16.98
CA HIS A 682 -17.92 17.88 -17.21
C HIS A 682 -16.67 17.33 -17.90
N ILE A 683 -16.20 16.17 -17.44
CA ILE A 683 -15.08 15.44 -18.03
C ILE A 683 -15.47 13.98 -18.31
N LEU A 684 -14.85 13.36 -19.32
CA LEU A 684 -15.03 11.93 -19.62
C LEU A 684 -14.19 11.06 -18.66
N LEU A 685 -13.40 10.12 -19.20
CA LEU A 685 -12.53 9.23 -18.41
C LEU A 685 -11.20 9.89 -18.02
N ALA A 686 -11.06 11.21 -18.20
CA ALA A 686 -9.88 12.00 -17.79
C ALA A 686 -9.74 12.10 -16.26
N ASN A 687 -8.51 12.25 -15.75
CA ASN A 687 -8.30 12.21 -14.30
C ASN A 687 -8.79 13.48 -13.60
N GLU A 688 -8.31 14.65 -14.04
CA GLU A 688 -8.47 15.92 -13.33
C GLU A 688 -9.10 17.03 -14.19
N SER A 689 -8.74 17.14 -15.48
CA SER A 689 -9.30 18.10 -16.46
C SER A 689 -9.53 17.46 -17.83
N ALA A 690 -10.25 18.17 -18.71
CA ALA A 690 -10.48 17.77 -20.09
C ALA A 690 -9.19 17.73 -20.93
N MET A 691 -8.33 18.74 -20.80
CA MET A 691 -7.10 18.87 -21.59
C MET A 691 -5.91 19.25 -20.72
N LEU A 692 -4.75 18.73 -21.10
CA LEU A 692 -3.46 19.03 -20.49
C LEU A 692 -2.54 19.71 -21.52
N LEU A 693 -1.96 20.83 -21.12
CA LEU A 693 -0.97 21.59 -21.86
C LEU A 693 0.43 21.31 -21.32
N VAL A 694 1.40 21.13 -22.21
CA VAL A 694 2.83 21.06 -21.87
C VAL A 694 3.60 22.03 -22.76
N ASN A 695 4.52 22.77 -22.16
CA ASN A 695 5.42 23.68 -22.85
C ASN A 695 6.75 22.98 -23.10
N THR A 696 7.20 22.96 -24.36
CA THR A 696 8.47 22.32 -24.76
C THR A 696 9.66 22.96 -24.06
N ALA A 697 9.66 24.28 -23.85
CA ALA A 697 10.73 24.95 -23.10
C ALA A 697 10.85 24.45 -21.65
N SER A 698 9.74 24.09 -21.01
CA SER A 698 9.72 23.46 -19.67
C SER A 698 10.28 22.05 -19.70
N VAL A 699 10.04 21.29 -20.77
CA VAL A 699 10.59 19.94 -20.96
C VAL A 699 12.10 20.01 -21.20
N ASP A 700 12.57 20.97 -21.99
CA ASP A 700 14.00 21.18 -22.26
C ASP A 700 14.75 21.62 -21.00
N ALA A 701 14.18 22.53 -20.21
CA ALA A 701 14.73 22.93 -18.92
C ALA A 701 14.79 21.75 -17.93
N LEU A 702 13.77 20.89 -17.92
CA LEU A 702 13.77 19.67 -17.12
C LEU A 702 14.86 18.69 -17.59
N ASN A 703 15.01 18.47 -18.90
CA ASN A 703 16.06 17.62 -19.45
C ASN A 703 17.45 18.15 -19.15
N TYR A 704 17.64 19.47 -19.16
CA TYR A 704 18.87 20.10 -18.70
C TYR A 704 19.17 19.77 -17.22
N GLN A 705 18.18 19.90 -16.33
CA GLN A 705 18.32 19.54 -14.91
C GLN A 705 18.56 18.04 -14.69
N ILE A 706 17.94 17.17 -15.49
CA ILE A 706 18.18 15.74 -15.48
C ILE A 706 19.66 15.47 -15.83
N ARG A 707 20.20 16.10 -16.88
CA ARG A 707 21.62 15.95 -17.26
C ARG A 707 22.56 16.43 -16.17
N GLU A 708 22.33 17.62 -15.61
CA GLU A 708 23.19 18.16 -14.55
C GLU A 708 23.19 17.31 -13.28
N SER A 709 22.06 16.67 -12.96
CA SER A 709 21.94 15.80 -11.78
C SER A 709 22.43 14.36 -12.01
N GLY A 710 23.02 14.07 -13.18
CA GLY A 710 23.50 12.73 -13.54
C GLY A 710 22.38 11.73 -13.84
N GLY A 711 21.21 12.23 -14.24
CA GLY A 711 20.05 11.42 -14.59
C GLY A 711 20.33 10.51 -15.80
N SER A 712 19.66 9.37 -15.82
CA SER A 712 19.95 8.27 -16.75
C SER A 712 19.39 8.46 -18.17
N ARG A 713 18.38 9.33 -18.35
CA ARG A 713 17.65 9.47 -19.61
C ARG A 713 16.86 10.78 -19.69
N GLU A 714 16.91 11.44 -20.85
CA GLU A 714 16.03 12.57 -21.18
C GLU A 714 14.59 12.09 -21.44
N VAL A 715 13.62 12.96 -21.16
CA VAL A 715 12.20 12.68 -21.33
C VAL A 715 11.62 13.47 -22.49
N SER A 716 10.66 12.89 -23.20
CA SER A 716 9.91 13.59 -24.23
C SER A 716 8.63 14.22 -23.65
N PRO A 717 8.03 15.20 -24.32
CA PRO A 717 6.73 15.74 -23.90
C PRO A 717 5.66 14.65 -23.74
N SER A 718 5.71 13.59 -24.55
CA SER A 718 4.74 12.48 -24.50
C SER A 718 4.71 11.72 -23.17
N SER A 719 5.82 11.71 -22.41
CA SER A 719 5.90 11.11 -21.07
C SER A 719 4.92 11.76 -20.08
N PHE A 720 4.57 13.03 -20.29
CA PHE A 720 3.58 13.76 -19.49
C PHE A 720 2.14 13.57 -19.96
N ARG A 721 1.94 12.82 -21.04
CA ARG A 721 0.66 12.59 -21.70
C ARG A 721 -0.15 13.88 -21.99
N PRO A 722 0.46 14.92 -22.59
CA PRO A 722 -0.22 16.16 -22.95
C PRO A 722 -1.30 15.90 -23.99
N ASN A 723 -2.31 16.76 -24.06
CA ASN A 723 -3.21 16.85 -25.20
C ASN A 723 -2.72 17.90 -26.22
N ILE A 724 -2.13 18.99 -25.74
CA ILE A 724 -1.51 20.03 -26.58
C ILE A 724 -0.09 20.29 -26.07
N VAL A 725 0.86 20.35 -27.00
CA VAL A 725 2.24 20.77 -26.75
C VAL A 725 2.46 22.12 -27.45
N VAL A 726 3.00 23.08 -26.72
CA VAL A 726 3.32 24.41 -27.25
C VAL A 726 4.81 24.69 -27.13
N GLY A 727 5.35 25.41 -28.10
CA GLY A 727 6.74 25.84 -28.12
C GLY A 727 6.90 27.24 -28.70
N PRO A 728 8.07 27.86 -28.57
CA PRO A 728 8.34 29.17 -29.13
C PRO A 728 8.31 29.15 -30.67
N SER A 729 7.73 30.19 -31.30
CA SER A 729 7.60 30.28 -32.77
C SER A 729 8.93 30.38 -33.52
N SER A 730 9.98 30.84 -32.86
CA SER A 730 11.36 30.83 -33.35
C SER A 730 12.21 30.01 -32.39
N ARG A 731 12.96 29.04 -32.91
CA ARG A 731 14.03 28.38 -32.14
C ARG A 731 15.14 29.41 -31.92
N MET A 732 14.99 30.22 -30.87
CA MET A 732 16.06 31.08 -30.36
C MET A 732 17.16 30.18 -29.78
N GLY A 733 18.42 30.64 -29.83
CA GLY A 733 19.60 29.84 -29.46
C GLY A 733 19.57 29.27 -28.03
N ASP A 734 20.49 28.36 -27.74
CA ASP A 734 20.57 27.51 -26.54
C ASP A 734 20.48 28.22 -25.17
N SER A 735 20.54 29.55 -25.09
CA SER A 735 20.43 30.30 -23.83
C SER A 735 19.04 30.89 -23.55
N SER A 736 18.10 30.85 -24.49
CA SER A 736 16.81 31.57 -24.40
C SER A 736 15.63 30.73 -23.90
N PHE A 737 15.71 29.39 -23.92
CA PHE A 737 14.60 28.53 -23.45
C PHE A 737 14.37 28.65 -21.94
N GLN A 738 15.40 28.99 -21.16
CA GLN A 738 15.31 29.19 -19.71
C GLN A 738 14.38 30.33 -19.31
N GLU A 739 14.24 31.37 -20.14
CA GLU A 739 13.32 32.49 -19.89
C GLU A 739 11.85 32.12 -20.10
N LEU A 740 11.59 31.08 -20.90
CA LEU A 740 10.23 30.59 -21.24
C LEU A 740 9.84 29.31 -20.50
N ALA A 741 10.78 28.71 -19.76
CA ALA A 741 10.53 27.51 -18.98
C ALA A 741 9.54 27.81 -17.84
N TYR A 742 8.54 26.94 -17.70
CA TYR A 742 7.48 27.01 -16.69
C TYR A 742 6.58 28.25 -16.79
N ALA A 743 6.64 29.01 -17.89
CA ALA A 743 5.77 30.17 -18.12
C ALA A 743 4.28 29.81 -17.99
N GLU A 744 3.91 28.58 -18.36
CA GLU A 744 2.54 28.04 -18.29
C GLU A 744 1.92 27.99 -16.89
N ASP A 745 2.71 28.18 -15.82
CA ASP A 745 2.18 28.27 -14.45
C ASP A 745 1.48 29.62 -14.19
N TYR A 746 1.77 30.65 -14.99
CA TYR A 746 1.30 32.02 -14.82
C TYR A 746 0.30 32.47 -15.90
N TRP A 747 -0.17 31.54 -16.73
CA TRP A 747 -1.15 31.84 -17.77
C TRP A 747 -2.56 31.78 -17.18
N SER A 748 -3.38 32.78 -17.50
CA SER A 748 -4.80 32.83 -17.11
C SER A 748 -5.69 32.23 -18.21
N SER A 749 -5.41 32.57 -19.46
CA SER A 749 -6.03 32.01 -20.65
C SER A 749 -5.06 31.91 -21.82
N ILE A 750 -5.39 31.03 -22.77
CA ILE A 750 -4.71 30.95 -24.06
C ILE A 750 -5.73 30.93 -25.20
N ARG A 751 -5.35 31.52 -26.34
CA ARG A 751 -6.14 31.48 -27.57
C ARG A 751 -5.38 30.71 -28.65
N ILE A 752 -6.01 29.68 -29.20
CA ILE A 752 -5.50 28.86 -30.30
C ILE A 752 -6.52 28.92 -31.43
N GLY A 753 -6.17 29.58 -32.52
CA GLY A 753 -7.10 29.86 -33.61
C GLY A 753 -8.35 30.61 -33.13
N ALA A 754 -9.52 29.99 -33.32
CA ALA A 754 -10.82 30.54 -32.89
C ALA A 754 -11.22 30.15 -31.45
N TYR A 755 -10.45 29.28 -30.79
CA TYR A 755 -10.78 28.76 -29.46
C TYR A 755 -10.06 29.52 -28.36
N HIS A 756 -10.82 29.91 -27.34
CA HIS A 756 -10.30 30.52 -26.12
C HIS A 756 -10.38 29.52 -24.97
N TYR A 757 -9.24 29.13 -24.44
CA TYR A 757 -9.11 28.18 -23.34
C TYR A 757 -8.81 28.91 -22.03
N THR A 758 -9.44 28.47 -20.95
CA THR A 758 -9.13 28.96 -19.61
C THR A 758 -8.23 27.96 -18.89
N MET A 759 -7.17 28.47 -18.24
CA MET A 759 -6.25 27.65 -17.46
C MET A 759 -6.92 27.20 -16.16
N ALA A 760 -6.64 25.97 -15.73
CA ALA A 760 -7.23 25.31 -14.56
C ALA A 760 -6.19 24.87 -13.51
N GLY A 761 -5.01 25.49 -13.53
CA GLY A 761 -3.91 25.24 -12.59
C GLY A 761 -2.93 24.14 -13.00
N SER A 762 -1.82 24.02 -12.27
CA SER A 762 -0.75 23.05 -12.56
C SER A 762 -1.18 21.60 -12.33
N CYS A 763 -0.71 20.69 -13.18
CA CYS A 763 -1.06 19.27 -13.13
C CYS A 763 -0.18 18.49 -12.15
N ARG A 764 -0.81 17.77 -11.22
CA ARG A 764 -0.09 16.89 -10.28
C ARG A 764 0.46 15.67 -11.01
N ARG A 765 1.74 15.37 -10.80
CA ARG A 765 2.40 14.21 -11.42
C ARG A 765 2.58 13.04 -10.46
N CYS A 766 2.57 11.84 -11.03
CA CYS A 766 2.74 10.58 -10.34
C CYS A 766 3.64 9.66 -11.16
N GLN A 767 4.01 8.49 -10.62
CA GLN A 767 4.95 7.53 -11.25
C GLN A 767 4.58 7.11 -12.68
N MET A 768 3.34 7.33 -13.12
CA MET A 768 2.93 7.09 -14.51
C MET A 768 3.82 7.84 -15.51
N VAL A 769 4.30 9.06 -15.20
CA VAL A 769 5.17 9.81 -16.12
C VAL A 769 6.56 9.20 -16.31
N CYS A 770 6.93 8.23 -15.46
CA CYS A 770 8.18 7.48 -15.57
C CYS A 770 8.05 6.19 -16.41
N VAL A 771 6.87 5.92 -16.99
CA VAL A 771 6.69 4.82 -17.94
C VAL A 771 7.14 5.31 -19.31
N ASP A 772 8.11 4.63 -19.90
CA ASP A 772 8.52 4.87 -21.27
C ASP A 772 7.39 4.46 -22.23
N GLN A 773 6.97 5.39 -23.08
CA GLN A 773 5.77 5.19 -23.89
C GLN A 773 5.99 4.24 -25.07
N ASP A 774 7.24 3.85 -25.37
CA ASP A 774 7.60 3.00 -26.52
C ASP A 774 8.02 1.60 -26.11
N THR A 775 8.63 1.46 -24.93
CA THR A 775 9.07 0.17 -24.38
C THR A 775 8.13 -0.38 -23.30
N GLY A 776 7.35 0.49 -22.65
CA GLY A 776 6.56 0.14 -21.48
C GLY A 776 7.39 -0.11 -20.22
N GLU A 777 8.70 0.13 -20.25
CA GLU A 777 9.58 0.01 -19.09
C GLU A 777 9.38 1.17 -18.12
N ARG A 778 9.71 0.94 -16.84
CA ARG A 778 9.64 1.97 -15.79
C ARG A 778 11.03 2.50 -15.48
N HIS A 779 11.15 3.80 -15.43
CA HIS A 779 12.37 4.50 -15.04
C HIS A 779 12.16 5.38 -13.79
N GLN A 780 13.20 6.11 -13.39
CA GLN A 780 13.13 7.04 -12.25
C GLN A 780 12.74 8.46 -12.67
N GLU A 781 13.26 8.90 -13.82
CA GLU A 781 12.95 10.19 -14.43
C GLU A 781 11.58 10.15 -15.13
N PRO A 782 10.86 11.28 -15.22
CA PRO A 782 11.23 12.62 -14.76
C PRO A 782 10.92 12.91 -13.27
N LEU A 783 10.26 11.98 -12.56
CA LEU A 783 9.72 12.26 -11.23
C LEU A 783 10.82 12.52 -10.19
N ALA A 784 11.98 11.86 -10.31
CA ALA A 784 13.12 12.09 -9.43
C ALA A 784 13.60 13.56 -9.49
N THR A 785 13.79 14.12 -10.69
CA THR A 785 14.19 15.53 -10.85
C THR A 785 13.07 16.48 -10.44
N LEU A 786 11.83 16.24 -10.90
CA LEU A 786 10.68 17.07 -10.54
C LEU A 786 10.41 17.11 -9.03
N SER A 787 10.73 16.04 -8.30
CA SER A 787 10.58 16.00 -6.85
C SER A 787 11.48 17.00 -6.11
N LYS A 788 12.59 17.41 -6.74
CA LYS A 788 13.55 18.39 -6.21
C LYS A 788 13.23 19.80 -6.67
N THR A 789 12.85 19.96 -7.94
CA THR A 789 12.74 21.29 -8.57
C THR A 789 11.30 21.81 -8.64
N ARG A 790 10.32 20.92 -8.52
CA ARG A 790 8.89 21.22 -8.78
C ARG A 790 7.96 20.64 -7.70
N ARG A 791 8.44 20.54 -6.45
CA ARG A 791 7.63 20.14 -5.29
C ARG A 791 7.16 21.37 -4.52
N PHE A 792 5.84 21.59 -4.50
CA PHE A 792 5.22 22.69 -3.77
C PHE A 792 4.13 22.15 -2.84
N GLY A 793 4.15 22.55 -1.56
CA GLY A 793 3.16 22.08 -0.58
C GLY A 793 3.06 20.55 -0.47
N GLY A 794 4.19 19.84 -0.63
CA GLY A 794 4.26 18.38 -0.55
C GLY A 794 3.59 17.65 -1.72
N LYS A 795 3.50 18.29 -2.90
CA LYS A 795 3.01 17.70 -4.16
C LYS A 795 3.93 18.09 -5.32
N ILE A 796 4.10 17.17 -6.28
CA ILE A 796 4.93 17.37 -7.47
C ILE A 796 4.06 17.81 -8.67
N PHE A 797 4.45 18.89 -9.36
CA PHE A 797 3.66 19.49 -10.44
C PHE A 797 4.46 19.70 -11.74
N PHE A 798 3.82 19.50 -12.89
CA PHE A 798 4.41 19.82 -14.21
C PHE A 798 3.31 19.97 -15.26
N GLY A 799 3.40 20.96 -16.15
CA GLY A 799 2.35 21.28 -17.13
C GLY A 799 1.06 21.81 -16.50
N SER A 800 0.14 22.31 -17.33
CA SER A 800 -1.06 23.00 -16.86
C SER A 800 -2.34 22.43 -17.44
N HIS A 801 -3.36 22.31 -16.60
CA HIS A 801 -4.70 21.92 -17.00
C HIS A 801 -5.39 23.08 -17.71
N MET A 802 -6.24 22.77 -18.69
CA MET A 802 -7.07 23.77 -19.36
C MET A 802 -8.41 23.19 -19.81
N HIS A 803 -9.37 24.07 -20.09
CA HIS A 803 -10.72 23.70 -20.55
C HIS A 803 -11.33 24.81 -21.43
N LEU A 804 -12.35 24.44 -22.20
CA LEU A 804 -13.17 25.37 -22.99
C LEU A 804 -14.30 25.95 -22.14
N PRO A 805 -14.47 27.28 -22.07
CA PRO A 805 -15.59 27.91 -21.36
C PRO A 805 -16.94 27.62 -22.01
N LYS A 806 -18.01 27.48 -21.21
CA LYS A 806 -19.39 27.27 -21.71
C LYS A 806 -19.89 28.40 -22.62
N ALA A 807 -19.36 29.61 -22.49
CA ALA A 807 -19.72 30.74 -23.35
C ALA A 807 -19.30 30.55 -24.83
N CYS A 808 -18.36 29.62 -25.11
CA CYS A 808 -17.93 29.28 -26.46
C CYS A 808 -18.78 28.19 -27.13
N ASN A 809 -19.92 27.78 -26.55
CA ASN A 809 -20.73 26.65 -27.05
C ASN A 809 -21.50 26.92 -28.36
N LYS A 810 -21.20 28.02 -29.09
CA LYS A 810 -21.64 28.16 -30.48
C LYS A 810 -20.72 27.28 -31.32
N ILE A 811 -21.26 26.22 -31.91
CA ILE A 811 -20.55 25.41 -32.91
C ILE A 811 -20.06 26.36 -34.01
N ILE A 812 -18.77 26.68 -34.00
CA ILE A 812 -18.15 27.39 -35.10
C ILE A 812 -17.89 26.33 -36.17
N HIS A 813 -18.79 26.22 -37.15
CA HIS A 813 -18.57 25.33 -38.30
C HIS A 813 -17.23 25.67 -38.97
N ASN A 814 -16.37 24.66 -39.17
CA ASN A 814 -15.00 24.75 -39.70
C ASN A 814 -13.93 25.41 -38.80
N ALA A 815 -14.15 25.53 -37.48
CA ALA A 815 -13.07 25.83 -36.56
C ALA A 815 -12.59 24.53 -35.89
N GLY A 816 -11.30 24.23 -36.02
CA GLY A 816 -10.60 23.20 -35.25
C GLY A 816 -9.19 23.70 -34.97
N ILE A 817 -8.45 23.01 -34.11
CA ILE A 817 -7.04 23.33 -33.86
C ILE A 817 -6.15 22.54 -34.81
N VAL A 818 -5.08 23.15 -35.29
CA VAL A 818 -4.08 22.53 -36.18
C VAL A 818 -2.69 22.72 -35.59
N VAL A 819 -1.82 21.73 -35.80
CA VAL A 819 -0.40 21.88 -35.48
C VAL A 819 0.19 23.02 -36.33
N GLY A 820 0.84 23.98 -35.66
CA GLY A 820 1.34 25.22 -36.25
C GLY A 820 0.49 26.45 -35.95
N ASP A 821 -0.70 26.29 -35.34
CA ASP A 821 -1.52 27.43 -34.92
C ASP A 821 -0.75 28.32 -33.93
N VAL A 822 -0.88 29.64 -34.12
CA VAL A 822 -0.33 30.63 -33.20
C VAL A 822 -1.11 30.58 -31.90
N VAL A 823 -0.38 30.57 -30.78
CA VAL A 823 -0.92 30.59 -29.43
C VAL A 823 -0.68 31.96 -28.83
N GLU A 824 -1.78 32.67 -28.56
CA GLU A 824 -1.76 33.92 -27.80
C GLU A 824 -2.04 33.62 -26.33
N VAL A 825 -1.33 34.30 -25.44
CA VAL A 825 -1.34 34.01 -24.01
C VAL A 825 -1.69 35.26 -23.24
N ASP A 826 -2.65 35.14 -22.33
CA ASP A 826 -2.96 36.15 -21.33
C ASP A 826 -2.28 35.77 -19.99
N LEU A 827 -1.56 36.72 -19.39
CA LEU A 827 -0.90 36.54 -18.10
C LEU A 827 -1.89 36.79 -16.95
N SER A 828 -1.69 36.08 -15.83
CA SER A 828 -2.54 36.14 -14.63
C SER A 828 -2.23 37.30 -13.69
#